data_AF-A0A939WNE6-F1
#
_entry.id   AF-A0A939WNE6-F1
#
_cell.length_a   1.000
_cell.length_b   1.000
_cell.length_c   1.000
_cell.angle_alpha   90.00
_cell.angle_beta   90.00
_cell.angle_gamma   90.00
#
_symmetry.space_group_name_H-M   'P 1'
#
loop_
_entity.id
_entity.type
_entity.pdbx_description
1 polymer ?
#
loop_
_entity_poly.entity_id
_entity_poly.type
_entity_poly.pdbx_seq_one_letter_code
_entity_poly.pdbx_strand_id
1 'polypeptide(L)'
;MTAILATCAILAAASVSDRGDKFTDEEPIALELGGKTREVESWHQNKWNGQALSVTNGTLVFTKSVHVHGGKINVGPDATLKFARGCSLGTGLGDAGVRIFDISPGSRLDMDGIRWNMDHTRVVLPKGAEWNADLEHFELAGGMKDNLWDIGGRASLPRGIRPAKGDWGHALKVVLHEGGELLLGGPVSTNGTKKCRIEVVLEGGVVTLFWNAQIDPGLVRLAPGAKVEVRVAKGVDFDESAIAVPEDATLAVTRDVPLPKGLPQRYSLTVRYDRTGRSWWLSADAHKDEIAEWSVTYPNPDVEASAKVETAKPTDTLFRRRFPKGEGPWAVTVEITNKKGATDVQAVTVARPEKVIVQPAPNDLVLVGQCGYGDATNLVRDIVKDDLCNLYVGWKSAGKMLPANLPADLAADFAAAIRDRKMWSMSIYAGPDEKLHTRLSEAYEGRYLGNNCGEYASFMYQGRSACGIPMDLDLASARDRFVNRYCGNAGFGWISRFPWVFSTCGAALSCYELAGGIDFICNEQWAIGAMNVAHTSAEARGAARKWGPEYWCAWNAHEWQTCGLPYRTEQKYDSCLVGFLQEYVFGTSMIVLESGAQGKQAWQYTSDEPGQPKEERAKEGYDGYVAKHYRDVTKKFYEWVKANPRDKGTPETKVAMALGNLDAYLGQNGGFTVWSQHDNAKTNSALWKYGAPEKGQALLEDIFFPRPKDLVEPFGNSWLAGTPYGQVDVMQIDDDSSIADLKRYDLLVFGGWNTMTPHVKDLLERYVNAGGTLVMSRPELTTRLDRDFINYTDADLMAPFGFLPPEGKDTEFVEKQFGKGRYFLFTGHKFPAATKEGRAAYEALVRRLASEVKQTVRLLGEGDTPPPDCITYAVYQNKMYFLNMDTRRERKFAYEIDGKRFEMTLAPCGIKVVDRK
;
A
#
# COMPACT_ATOMS: atom_id res chain seq x y z
N MET A 1 -34.35 55.30 6.16
CA MET A 1 -34.97 56.20 5.17
C MET A 1 -33.85 56.71 4.25
N THR A 2 -33.54 56.02 3.15
CA THR A 2 -34.04 56.18 1.74
C THR A 2 -33.02 56.98 0.90
N ALA A 3 -32.10 56.32 0.17
CA ALA A 3 -32.04 56.12 -1.31
C ALA A 3 -31.56 57.38 -2.09
N ILE A 4 -30.62 57.32 -3.06
CA ILE A 4 -30.67 56.75 -4.43
C ILE A 4 -29.20 56.66 -4.95
N LEU A 5 -28.60 55.49 -5.19
CA LEU A 5 -28.57 54.66 -6.42
C LEU A 5 -28.06 55.35 -7.71
N ALA A 6 -26.80 55.09 -8.08
CA ALA A 6 -26.28 55.22 -9.44
C ALA A 6 -25.97 53.80 -9.97
N THR A 7 -26.70 53.42 -11.01
CA THR A 7 -26.86 52.07 -11.53
C THR A 7 -25.73 51.74 -12.52
N CYS A 8 -24.92 50.72 -12.24
CA CYS A 8 -24.22 49.96 -13.26
C CYS A 8 -25.27 49.20 -14.09
N ALA A 9 -25.34 49.49 -15.38
CA ALA A 9 -26.11 48.69 -16.32
C ALA A 9 -25.35 47.39 -16.62
N ILE A 10 -25.56 46.37 -15.79
CA ILE A 10 -25.31 44.97 -16.14
C ILE A 10 -26.53 44.52 -16.95
N LEU A 11 -26.31 44.25 -18.24
CA LEU A 11 -27.28 43.54 -19.08
C LEU A 11 -27.54 42.16 -18.45
N ALA A 12 -28.79 41.93 -18.07
CA ALA A 12 -29.28 40.65 -17.57
C ALA A 12 -29.23 39.60 -18.70
N ALA A 13 -28.37 38.60 -18.56
CA ALA A 13 -28.55 37.30 -19.21
C ALA A 13 -29.23 36.37 -18.19
N ALA A 14 -30.28 35.68 -18.63
CA ALA A 14 -31.15 34.84 -17.80
C ALA A 14 -30.38 33.80 -16.97
N SER A 15 -30.89 33.56 -15.76
CA SER A 15 -30.38 32.61 -14.78
C SER A 15 -30.36 31.17 -15.31
N VAL A 16 -29.18 30.57 -15.42
CA VAL A 16 -29.03 29.10 -15.47
C VAL A 16 -28.95 28.61 -14.03
N SER A 17 -29.95 27.85 -13.57
CA SER A 17 -30.15 27.44 -12.18
C SER A 17 -29.15 26.40 -11.69
N ASP A 18 -28.57 26.63 -10.50
CA ASP A 18 -27.65 25.75 -9.79
C ASP A 18 -28.27 24.39 -9.38
N ARG A 19 -27.68 23.29 -9.87
CA ARG A 19 -27.38 22.00 -9.18
C ARG A 19 -27.31 20.86 -10.21
N GLY A 20 -26.12 20.27 -10.39
CA GLY A 20 -25.91 19.10 -11.28
C GLY A 20 -25.77 19.47 -12.76
N ASP A 21 -25.23 20.67 -13.02
CA ASP A 21 -25.25 21.44 -14.26
C ASP A 21 -25.01 20.59 -15.53
N LYS A 22 -26.13 20.22 -16.17
CA LYS A 22 -26.18 20.01 -17.61
C LYS A 22 -26.57 21.33 -18.24
N PHE A 23 -25.78 21.87 -19.16
CA PHE A 23 -26.28 22.91 -20.04
C PHE A 23 -27.25 22.27 -21.03
N THR A 24 -28.48 22.78 -21.05
CA THR A 24 -29.46 22.55 -22.11
C THR A 24 -29.96 23.90 -22.55
N ASP A 25 -29.65 24.29 -23.79
CA ASP A 25 -29.93 25.61 -24.32
C ASP A 25 -31.12 25.62 -25.27
N GLU A 26 -32.04 26.55 -25.01
CA GLU A 26 -33.03 27.01 -25.98
C GLU A 26 -32.61 28.35 -26.65
N GLU A 27 -31.67 29.08 -26.04
CA GLU A 27 -31.16 30.41 -26.41
C GLU A 27 -29.62 30.46 -26.32
N PRO A 28 -28.92 31.41 -26.97
CA PRO A 28 -27.47 31.57 -26.84
C PRO A 28 -27.01 31.73 -25.39
N ILE A 29 -25.95 31.03 -25.01
CA ILE A 29 -25.34 31.12 -23.68
C ILE A 29 -24.16 32.10 -23.76
N ALA A 30 -24.15 33.12 -22.89
CA ALA A 30 -23.01 34.02 -22.70
C ALA A 30 -22.59 34.02 -21.23
N LEU A 31 -21.33 33.69 -20.95
CA LEU A 31 -20.75 33.57 -19.62
C LEU A 31 -19.58 34.55 -19.47
N GLU A 32 -19.70 35.43 -18.48
CA GLU A 32 -18.59 36.23 -17.93
C GLU A 32 -18.28 35.60 -16.56
N LEU A 33 -17.03 35.16 -16.35
CA LEU A 33 -16.63 34.39 -15.17
C LEU A 33 -15.81 35.17 -14.13
N GLY A 34 -15.46 36.44 -14.36
CA GLY A 34 -14.78 37.33 -13.42
C GLY A 34 -13.42 36.81 -12.94
N GLY A 35 -12.68 36.12 -13.80
CA GLY A 35 -11.40 35.46 -13.48
C GLY A 35 -11.55 34.15 -12.70
N LYS A 36 -12.77 33.65 -12.48
CA LYS A 36 -13.03 32.41 -11.72
C LYS A 36 -13.12 31.19 -12.63
N THR A 37 -13.04 30.01 -12.01
CA THR A 37 -13.30 28.72 -12.65
C THR A 37 -14.73 28.26 -12.37
N ARG A 38 -15.44 27.81 -13.40
CA ARG A 38 -16.75 27.15 -13.31
C ARG A 38 -16.66 25.76 -13.93
N GLU A 39 -17.09 24.74 -13.19
CA GLU A 39 -17.18 23.36 -13.70
C GLU A 39 -18.63 23.01 -14.06
N VAL A 40 -18.80 22.29 -15.16
CA VAL A 40 -20.09 21.84 -15.71
C VAL A 40 -19.96 20.37 -16.11
N GLU A 41 -20.95 19.55 -15.76
CA GLU A 41 -20.86 18.11 -15.99
C GLU A 41 -21.00 17.78 -17.47
N SER A 42 -22.03 18.30 -18.14
CA SER A 42 -22.26 18.09 -19.57
C SER A 42 -22.93 19.27 -20.25
N TRP A 43 -22.85 19.34 -21.58
CA TRP A 43 -23.66 20.26 -22.40
C TRP A 43 -24.31 19.47 -23.52
N HIS A 44 -25.62 19.56 -23.63
CA HIS A 44 -26.38 18.96 -24.72
C HIS A 44 -27.21 20.04 -25.38
N GLN A 45 -26.92 20.31 -26.64
CA GLN A 45 -27.67 21.30 -27.40
C GLN A 45 -29.03 20.74 -27.82
N ASN A 46 -30.13 21.32 -27.32
CA ASN A 46 -31.48 20.72 -27.50
C ASN A 46 -32.14 21.07 -28.84
N LYS A 47 -31.80 22.20 -29.46
CA LYS A 47 -32.40 22.67 -30.72
C LYS A 47 -31.44 22.50 -31.89
N TRP A 48 -32.02 22.20 -33.05
CA TRP A 48 -31.32 21.94 -34.31
C TRP A 48 -30.68 23.20 -34.93
N ASN A 49 -30.89 24.40 -34.35
CA ASN A 49 -30.51 25.68 -34.95
C ASN A 49 -29.17 26.28 -34.45
N GLY A 50 -28.34 25.52 -33.73
CA GLY A 50 -26.94 25.90 -33.48
C GLY A 50 -26.73 27.18 -32.67
N GLN A 51 -27.30 27.24 -31.47
CA GLN A 51 -27.11 28.35 -30.54
C GLN A 51 -25.63 28.52 -30.14
N ALA A 52 -25.21 29.78 -29.95
CA ALA A 52 -23.83 30.09 -29.60
C ALA A 52 -23.57 29.95 -28.09
N LEU A 53 -22.38 29.46 -27.75
CA LEU A 53 -21.81 29.53 -26.40
C LEU A 53 -20.69 30.56 -26.43
N SER A 54 -20.69 31.54 -25.53
CA SER A 54 -19.63 32.52 -25.41
C SER A 54 -19.09 32.55 -23.98
N VAL A 55 -17.78 32.47 -23.80
CA VAL A 55 -17.11 32.52 -22.48
C VAL A 55 -16.08 33.65 -22.49
N THR A 56 -16.05 34.46 -21.43
CA THR A 56 -15.12 35.61 -21.28
C THR A 56 -14.56 35.66 -19.85
N ASN A 57 -13.30 36.12 -19.70
CA ASN A 57 -12.66 36.43 -18.41
C ASN A 57 -12.81 35.34 -17.34
N GLY A 58 -12.08 34.23 -17.46
CA GLY A 58 -12.11 33.10 -16.52
C GLY A 58 -12.16 31.73 -17.20
N THR A 59 -12.39 30.65 -16.44
CA THR A 59 -12.27 29.27 -16.96
C THR A 59 -13.60 28.51 -16.88
N LEU A 60 -14.08 27.97 -18.00
CA LEU A 60 -15.19 27.02 -18.03
C LEU A 60 -14.65 25.60 -18.26
N VAL A 61 -14.99 24.64 -17.39
CA VAL A 61 -14.52 23.25 -17.47
C VAL A 61 -15.69 22.29 -17.68
N PHE A 62 -15.65 21.47 -18.73
CA PHE A 62 -16.56 20.35 -18.93
C PHE A 62 -15.94 19.04 -18.44
N THR A 63 -16.65 18.27 -17.60
CA THR A 63 -16.11 17.05 -16.96
C THR A 63 -16.62 15.72 -17.53
N LYS A 64 -17.72 15.71 -18.32
CA LYS A 64 -18.26 14.52 -19.01
C LYS A 64 -18.60 14.81 -20.48
N SER A 65 -19.79 14.45 -20.98
CA SER A 65 -20.11 14.52 -22.42
C SER A 65 -20.55 15.92 -22.87
N VAL A 66 -20.13 16.34 -24.06
CA VAL A 66 -20.60 17.56 -24.72
C VAL A 66 -21.11 17.19 -26.11
N HIS A 67 -22.36 17.52 -26.41
CA HIS A 67 -22.99 17.26 -27.71
C HIS A 67 -23.40 18.58 -28.37
N VAL A 68 -22.79 18.88 -29.51
CA VAL A 68 -23.01 20.12 -30.26
C VAL A 68 -23.74 19.79 -31.55
N HIS A 69 -24.93 20.38 -31.75
CA HIS A 69 -25.76 20.19 -32.95
C HIS A 69 -25.41 21.21 -34.06
N GLY A 70 -24.83 22.37 -33.73
CA GLY A 70 -24.31 23.38 -34.66
C GLY A 70 -23.91 24.68 -33.94
N GLY A 71 -23.43 25.70 -34.66
CA GLY A 71 -23.24 27.04 -34.09
C GLY A 71 -21.81 27.42 -33.71
N LYS A 72 -21.67 28.51 -32.96
CA LYS A 72 -20.38 29.13 -32.64
C LYS A 72 -20.07 29.08 -31.15
N ILE A 73 -18.92 28.52 -30.79
CA ILE A 73 -18.35 28.54 -29.45
C ILE A 73 -17.27 29.62 -29.45
N ASN A 74 -17.58 30.77 -28.85
CA ASN A 74 -16.65 31.89 -28.72
C ASN A 74 -15.91 31.79 -27.38
N VAL A 75 -14.59 31.71 -27.42
CA VAL A 75 -13.74 31.88 -26.24
C VAL A 75 -13.17 33.29 -26.34
N GLY A 76 -13.82 34.24 -25.68
CA GLY A 76 -13.46 35.65 -25.68
C GLY A 76 -12.24 35.94 -24.79
N PRO A 77 -11.77 37.19 -24.78
CA PRO A 77 -10.52 37.60 -24.13
C PRO A 77 -10.38 37.10 -22.69
N ASP A 78 -9.15 36.70 -22.33
CA ASP A 78 -8.76 36.22 -21.01
C ASP A 78 -9.60 35.03 -20.51
N ALA A 79 -10.23 34.27 -21.43
CA ALA A 79 -10.99 33.08 -21.09
C ALA A 79 -10.24 31.79 -21.45
N THR A 80 -10.55 30.73 -20.69
CA THR A 80 -10.17 29.36 -21.00
C THR A 80 -11.42 28.48 -21.09
N LEU A 81 -11.62 27.83 -22.23
CA LEU A 81 -12.58 26.74 -22.34
C LEU A 81 -11.83 25.40 -22.24
N LYS A 82 -12.18 24.61 -21.22
CA LYS A 82 -11.50 23.36 -20.89
C LYS A 82 -12.44 22.15 -20.98
N PHE A 83 -11.93 21.05 -21.53
CA PHE A 83 -12.55 19.74 -21.50
C PHE A 83 -11.62 18.78 -20.74
N ALA A 84 -12.13 18.20 -19.65
CA ALA A 84 -11.35 17.31 -18.79
C ALA A 84 -11.15 15.92 -19.41
N ARG A 85 -10.12 15.20 -18.95
CA ARG A 85 -9.81 13.84 -19.39
C ARG A 85 -10.99 12.88 -19.29
N GLY A 86 -11.22 12.12 -20.35
CA GLY A 86 -12.35 11.21 -20.49
C GLY A 86 -13.66 11.87 -20.97
N CYS A 87 -13.68 13.20 -21.13
CA CYS A 87 -14.76 13.92 -21.79
C CYS A 87 -14.97 13.39 -23.22
N SER A 88 -16.23 13.30 -23.66
CA SER A 88 -16.56 12.99 -25.05
C SER A 88 -17.20 14.21 -25.69
N LEU A 89 -16.59 14.74 -26.73
CA LEU A 89 -17.12 15.82 -27.55
C LEU A 89 -17.73 15.23 -28.82
N GLY A 90 -19.05 15.24 -28.91
CA GLY A 90 -19.82 14.54 -29.93
C GLY A 90 -20.65 15.47 -30.80
N THR A 91 -20.95 15.04 -32.02
CA THR A 91 -22.06 15.58 -32.79
C THR A 91 -23.39 15.04 -32.31
N GLY A 92 -24.38 15.93 -32.23
CA GLY A 92 -25.77 15.57 -31.99
C GLY A 92 -26.42 14.90 -33.20
N LEU A 93 -27.38 14.00 -33.00
CA LEU A 93 -28.11 13.35 -34.09
C LEU A 93 -28.93 14.39 -34.88
N GLY A 94 -28.62 14.59 -36.17
CA GLY A 94 -29.62 15.11 -37.13
C GLY A 94 -29.26 16.27 -38.08
N ASP A 95 -28.12 16.97 -38.04
CA ASP A 95 -27.92 18.15 -38.94
C ASP A 95 -26.48 18.46 -39.40
N ALA A 96 -26.40 19.18 -40.54
CA ALA A 96 -25.26 19.48 -41.42
C ALA A 96 -24.60 20.88 -41.22
N GLY A 97 -24.82 21.53 -40.07
CA GLY A 97 -24.28 22.87 -39.79
C GLY A 97 -22.80 22.88 -39.33
N VAL A 98 -22.03 23.91 -39.73
CA VAL A 98 -20.63 24.09 -39.28
C VAL A 98 -20.58 24.46 -37.79
N ARG A 99 -19.68 23.81 -37.06
CA ARG A 99 -19.41 24.02 -35.63
C ARG A 99 -18.11 24.79 -35.50
N ILE A 100 -18.18 26.05 -35.09
CA ILE A 100 -17.03 26.95 -35.09
C ILE A 100 -16.56 27.17 -33.66
N PHE A 101 -15.34 26.75 -33.35
CA PHE A 101 -14.61 27.17 -32.16
C PHE A 101 -13.81 28.41 -32.54
N ASP A 102 -14.21 29.57 -32.05
CA ASP A 102 -13.55 30.85 -32.32
C ASP A 102 -12.85 31.35 -31.06
N ILE A 103 -11.53 31.31 -31.06
CA ILE A 103 -10.70 31.59 -29.88
C ILE A 103 -10.09 32.98 -30.03
N SER A 104 -10.36 33.89 -29.11
CA SER A 104 -9.80 35.24 -29.18
C SER A 104 -8.33 35.28 -28.77
N PRO A 105 -7.54 36.27 -29.24
CA PRO A 105 -6.19 36.50 -28.70
C PRO A 105 -6.19 36.62 -27.17
N GLY A 106 -5.15 36.08 -26.51
CA GLY A 106 -5.05 36.02 -25.05
C GLY A 106 -5.93 34.93 -24.41
N SER A 107 -6.60 34.10 -25.21
CA SER A 107 -7.56 33.09 -24.74
C SER A 107 -7.11 31.69 -25.12
N ARG A 108 -7.68 30.67 -24.45
CA ARG A 108 -7.23 29.29 -24.57
C ARG A 108 -8.37 28.29 -24.74
N LEU A 109 -8.18 27.33 -25.66
CA LEU A 109 -8.95 26.09 -25.74
C LEU A 109 -8.08 24.95 -25.19
N ASP A 110 -8.54 24.24 -24.16
CA ASP A 110 -7.77 23.18 -23.50
C ASP A 110 -8.53 21.86 -23.52
N MET A 111 -7.96 20.86 -24.19
CA MET A 111 -8.50 19.51 -24.28
C MET A 111 -7.42 18.56 -23.75
N ASP A 112 -7.74 17.87 -22.66
CA ASP A 112 -6.86 16.89 -22.02
C ASP A 112 -7.48 15.51 -22.21
N GLY A 113 -6.81 14.58 -22.91
CA GLY A 113 -7.25 13.21 -23.17
C GLY A 113 -8.74 13.03 -23.46
N ILE A 114 -9.29 13.74 -24.44
CA ILE A 114 -10.73 13.65 -24.77
C ILE A 114 -11.01 12.71 -25.93
N ARG A 115 -12.24 12.19 -26.00
CA ARG A 115 -12.81 11.56 -27.19
C ARG A 115 -13.45 12.64 -28.06
N TRP A 116 -12.81 12.99 -29.16
CA TRP A 116 -13.38 13.87 -30.18
C TRP A 116 -14.10 13.04 -31.23
N ASN A 117 -15.40 13.27 -31.38
CA ASN A 117 -16.27 12.59 -32.33
C ASN A 117 -17.21 13.62 -32.99
N MET A 118 -16.66 14.48 -33.86
CA MET A 118 -17.43 15.56 -34.49
C MET A 118 -17.25 15.60 -36.00
N ASP A 119 -18.25 16.19 -36.65
CA ASP A 119 -18.25 16.57 -38.07
C ASP A 119 -18.42 18.09 -38.25
N HIS A 120 -18.13 18.57 -39.47
CA HIS A 120 -18.20 19.99 -39.85
C HIS A 120 -17.56 20.95 -38.85
N THR A 121 -16.43 20.58 -38.25
CA THR A 121 -15.80 21.41 -37.23
C THR A 121 -14.78 22.35 -37.83
N ARG A 122 -14.90 23.63 -37.48
CA ARG A 122 -13.88 24.64 -37.71
C ARG A 122 -13.30 25.10 -36.38
N VAL A 123 -11.99 24.98 -36.21
CA VAL A 123 -11.27 25.63 -35.10
C VAL A 123 -10.52 26.81 -35.68
N VAL A 124 -10.82 28.02 -35.20
CA VAL A 124 -10.17 29.28 -35.61
C VAL A 124 -9.31 29.76 -34.47
N LEU A 125 -8.00 29.81 -34.71
CA LEU A 125 -7.00 30.15 -33.72
C LEU A 125 -6.14 31.31 -34.24
N PRO A 126 -6.54 32.58 -34.04
CA PRO A 126 -5.76 33.74 -34.46
C PRO A 126 -4.46 33.90 -33.66
N LYS A 127 -3.58 34.79 -34.13
CA LYS A 127 -2.33 35.11 -33.45
C LYS A 127 -2.56 35.52 -31.99
N GLY A 128 -1.82 34.89 -31.07
CA GLY A 128 -1.93 35.12 -29.62
C GLY A 128 -3.00 34.28 -28.92
N ALA A 129 -3.74 33.43 -29.64
CA ALA A 129 -4.62 32.42 -29.05
C ALA A 129 -3.89 31.07 -28.92
N GLU A 130 -4.29 30.27 -27.94
CA GLU A 130 -3.70 28.94 -27.68
C GLU A 130 -4.74 27.82 -27.75
N TRP A 131 -4.35 26.69 -28.36
CA TRP A 131 -5.14 25.46 -28.36
C TRP A 131 -4.27 24.27 -27.95
N ASN A 132 -4.66 23.58 -26.89
CA ASN A 132 -4.12 22.28 -26.54
C ASN A 132 -5.14 21.19 -26.92
N ALA A 133 -4.78 20.31 -27.83
CA ALA A 133 -5.64 19.30 -28.45
C ALA A 133 -5.14 17.88 -28.15
N ASP A 134 -5.19 17.45 -26.88
CA ASP A 134 -4.91 16.06 -26.52
C ASP A 134 -6.14 15.17 -26.79
N LEU A 135 -6.22 14.66 -28.02
CA LEU A 135 -7.33 13.87 -28.52
C LEU A 135 -7.02 12.36 -28.39
N GLU A 136 -7.41 11.74 -27.27
CA GLU A 136 -7.17 10.32 -27.00
C GLU A 136 -7.84 9.41 -28.03
N HIS A 137 -9.06 9.77 -28.43
CA HIS A 137 -9.78 9.14 -29.53
C HIS A 137 -10.25 10.22 -30.48
N PHE A 138 -9.65 10.30 -31.66
CA PHE A 138 -10.01 11.26 -32.69
C PHE A 138 -10.80 10.57 -33.81
N GLU A 139 -12.09 10.84 -33.89
CA GLU A 139 -13.01 10.31 -34.90
C GLU A 139 -13.67 11.46 -35.66
N LEU A 140 -13.67 11.34 -36.98
CA LEU A 140 -14.46 12.16 -37.88
C LEU A 140 -15.74 11.36 -38.16
N ALA A 141 -16.82 11.63 -37.42
CA ALA A 141 -18.13 10.99 -37.63
C ALA A 141 -18.91 11.64 -38.79
N GLY A 142 -20.07 11.07 -39.16
CA GLY A 142 -21.06 11.71 -40.06
C GLY A 142 -20.69 11.72 -41.55
N GLY A 143 -21.65 11.52 -42.46
CA GLY A 143 -21.40 11.21 -43.88
C GLY A 143 -20.93 12.34 -44.82
N MET A 144 -20.44 13.50 -44.38
CA MET A 144 -20.19 14.68 -45.25
C MET A 144 -18.96 15.54 -44.87
N LYS A 145 -18.55 16.44 -45.79
CA LYS A 145 -17.21 17.08 -45.95
C LYS A 145 -17.02 18.35 -45.09
N ASP A 146 -15.75 18.77 -44.87
CA ASP A 146 -15.31 20.13 -44.47
C ASP A 146 -14.89 20.39 -42.99
N ASN A 147 -14.01 19.56 -42.41
CA ASN A 147 -13.33 19.93 -41.15
C ASN A 147 -12.10 20.81 -41.44
N LEU A 148 -11.95 21.92 -40.71
CA LEU A 148 -10.86 22.89 -40.88
C LEU A 148 -10.26 23.30 -39.54
N TRP A 149 -8.95 23.15 -39.38
CA TRP A 149 -8.19 23.76 -38.29
C TRP A 149 -7.34 24.89 -38.86
N ASP A 150 -7.67 26.11 -38.48
CA ASP A 150 -7.18 27.38 -39.02
C ASP A 150 -6.30 28.05 -37.94
N ILE A 151 -4.97 27.95 -38.10
CA ILE A 151 -4.00 28.16 -37.02
C ILE A 151 -3.07 29.32 -37.37
N GLY A 152 -3.36 30.51 -36.84
CA GLY A 152 -2.44 31.66 -36.77
C GLY A 152 -1.85 31.91 -35.37
N GLY A 153 -2.35 31.22 -34.34
CA GLY A 153 -1.85 31.20 -32.97
C GLY A 153 -0.97 30.00 -32.68
N ARG A 154 -1.04 29.45 -31.46
CA ARG A 154 -0.26 28.27 -31.04
C ARG A 154 -1.15 27.06 -30.79
N ALA A 155 -1.02 26.02 -31.61
CA ALA A 155 -1.74 24.76 -31.46
C ALA A 155 -0.78 23.63 -31.03
N SER A 156 -1.14 22.88 -29.99
CA SER A 156 -0.41 21.70 -29.51
C SER A 156 -1.26 20.45 -29.73
N LEU A 157 -0.76 19.48 -30.50
CA LEU A 157 -1.41 18.22 -30.83
C LEU A 157 -0.51 17.05 -30.38
N PRO A 158 -0.57 16.67 -29.10
CA PRO A 158 0.39 15.73 -28.50
C PRO A 158 0.27 14.31 -29.06
N ARG A 159 -0.91 13.93 -29.55
CA ARG A 159 -1.17 12.64 -30.21
C ARG A 159 -1.15 12.70 -31.73
N GLY A 160 -0.81 13.87 -32.28
CA GLY A 160 -0.73 14.12 -33.71
C GLY A 160 -2.11 14.25 -34.38
N ILE A 161 -2.13 14.01 -35.69
CA ILE A 161 -3.32 14.08 -36.54
C ILE A 161 -3.55 12.66 -37.08
N ARG A 162 -4.19 11.83 -36.26
CA ARG A 162 -4.40 10.39 -36.56
C ARG A 162 -5.84 9.98 -36.25
N PRO A 163 -6.72 9.90 -37.26
CA PRO A 163 -8.08 9.44 -37.07
C PRO A 163 -8.12 7.95 -36.68
N ALA A 164 -8.94 7.61 -35.69
CA ALA A 164 -9.15 6.23 -35.21
C ALA A 164 -10.03 5.40 -36.16
N LYS A 165 -10.99 6.03 -36.84
CA LYS A 165 -11.87 5.45 -37.86
C LYS A 165 -12.17 6.47 -38.96
N GLY A 166 -12.47 5.97 -40.15
CA GLY A 166 -12.71 6.80 -41.35
C GLY A 166 -13.56 6.06 -42.37
N ASP A 167 -14.72 5.58 -41.96
CA ASP A 167 -15.73 5.12 -42.91
C ASP A 167 -16.38 6.38 -43.50
N TRP A 168 -16.55 6.51 -44.82
CA TRP A 168 -17.36 7.55 -45.53
C TRP A 168 -16.69 8.75 -46.27
N GLY A 169 -15.37 8.82 -46.48
CA GLY A 169 -14.81 9.82 -47.43
C GLY A 169 -14.40 11.17 -46.81
N HIS A 170 -14.13 11.20 -45.51
CA HIS A 170 -13.92 12.40 -44.70
C HIS A 170 -12.68 13.20 -45.08
N ALA A 171 -12.74 14.52 -44.86
CA ALA A 171 -11.61 15.42 -45.05
C ALA A 171 -11.36 16.27 -43.81
N LEU A 172 -10.10 16.33 -43.38
CA LEU A 172 -9.58 17.32 -42.45
C LEU A 172 -8.52 18.16 -43.17
N LYS A 173 -8.72 19.47 -43.20
CA LYS A 173 -7.70 20.42 -43.64
C LYS A 173 -7.14 21.15 -42.41
N VAL A 174 -5.83 21.21 -42.30
CA VAL A 174 -5.12 22.00 -41.28
C VAL A 174 -4.32 23.06 -42.02
N VAL A 175 -4.47 24.32 -41.64
CA VAL A 175 -3.72 25.44 -42.22
C VAL A 175 -2.94 26.12 -41.12
N LEU A 176 -1.61 26.19 -41.28
CA LEU A 176 -0.72 26.95 -40.42
C LEU A 176 -0.34 28.26 -41.13
N HIS A 177 -0.78 29.38 -40.58
CA HIS A 177 -0.50 30.71 -41.12
C HIS A 177 0.85 31.26 -40.65
N GLU A 178 1.32 32.30 -41.34
CA GLU A 178 2.54 33.01 -40.95
C GLU A 178 2.46 33.54 -39.51
N GLY A 179 3.50 33.26 -38.71
CA GLY A 179 3.55 33.61 -37.29
C GLY A 179 2.81 32.66 -36.35
N GLY A 180 2.15 31.62 -36.88
CA GLY A 180 1.59 30.53 -36.10
C GLY A 180 2.64 29.51 -35.65
N GLU A 181 2.30 28.74 -34.62
CA GLU A 181 3.12 27.66 -34.09
C GLU A 181 2.29 26.36 -33.96
N LEU A 182 2.79 25.28 -34.55
CA LEU A 182 2.18 23.95 -34.51
C LEU A 182 3.10 22.96 -33.82
N LEU A 183 2.71 22.46 -32.66
CA LEU A 183 3.46 21.47 -31.91
C LEU A 183 2.83 20.09 -32.14
N LEU A 184 3.57 19.15 -32.75
CA LEU A 184 3.12 17.78 -33.06
C LEU A 184 3.88 16.76 -32.22
N GLY A 185 3.17 16.00 -31.37
CA GLY A 185 3.76 14.96 -30.51
C GLY A 185 3.54 13.52 -31.01
N GLY A 186 2.59 13.33 -31.91
CA GLY A 186 2.24 12.04 -32.52
C GLY A 186 2.15 12.14 -34.04
N PRO A 187 1.80 11.04 -34.72
CA PRO A 187 1.90 10.99 -36.17
C PRO A 187 0.84 11.85 -36.87
N VAL A 188 1.20 12.41 -38.03
CA VAL A 188 0.27 12.89 -39.05
C VAL A 188 0.07 11.72 -40.02
N SER A 189 -1.03 11.00 -39.86
CA SER A 189 -1.26 9.74 -40.57
C SER A 189 -2.74 9.48 -40.80
N THR A 190 -3.04 8.84 -41.93
CA THR A 190 -4.38 8.31 -42.20
C THR A 190 -4.66 6.99 -41.48
N ASN A 191 -3.68 6.43 -40.76
CA ASN A 191 -3.76 5.14 -40.08
C ASN A 191 -4.17 3.98 -41.01
N GLY A 192 -3.78 4.05 -42.29
CA GLY A 192 -4.17 3.06 -43.31
C GLY A 192 -5.63 3.13 -43.76
N THR A 193 -6.41 4.13 -43.31
CA THR A 193 -7.80 4.30 -43.74
C THR A 193 -7.85 4.84 -45.17
N LYS A 194 -8.18 3.98 -46.14
CA LYS A 194 -8.24 4.36 -47.57
C LYS A 194 -9.29 5.42 -47.94
N LYS A 195 -10.14 5.82 -46.98
CA LYS A 195 -11.29 6.70 -47.19
C LYS A 195 -11.19 8.04 -46.47
N CYS A 196 -10.21 8.27 -45.59
CA CYS A 196 -9.99 9.57 -44.96
C CYS A 196 -8.93 10.37 -45.73
N ARG A 197 -9.15 11.68 -45.91
CA ARG A 197 -8.21 12.63 -46.50
C ARG A 197 -7.75 13.60 -45.42
N ILE A 198 -6.44 13.67 -45.22
CA ILE A 198 -5.82 14.64 -44.33
C ILE A 198 -4.92 15.51 -45.20
N GLU A 199 -5.10 16.82 -45.11
CA GLU A 199 -4.23 17.79 -45.78
C GLU A 199 -3.76 18.82 -44.76
N VAL A 200 -2.44 18.91 -44.56
CA VAL A 200 -1.80 19.95 -43.75
C VAL A 200 -1.07 20.90 -44.70
N VAL A 201 -1.50 22.16 -44.72
CA VAL A 201 -0.93 23.22 -45.55
C VAL A 201 -0.19 24.19 -44.64
N LEU A 202 1.11 24.36 -44.89
CA LEU A 202 1.96 25.28 -44.14
C LEU A 202 2.18 26.54 -44.99
N GLU A 203 1.48 27.62 -44.66
CA GLU A 203 1.64 28.93 -45.32
C GLU A 203 2.78 29.75 -44.72
N GLY A 204 3.24 29.38 -43.52
CA GLY A 204 4.41 29.91 -42.84
C GLY A 204 4.51 29.38 -41.41
N GLY A 205 5.30 30.03 -40.56
CA GLY A 205 5.34 29.75 -39.12
C GLY A 205 6.31 28.63 -38.72
N VAL A 206 6.10 28.07 -37.52
CA VAL A 206 7.00 27.09 -36.90
C VAL A 206 6.25 25.80 -36.60
N VAL A 207 6.78 24.67 -37.03
CA VAL A 207 6.32 23.33 -36.65
C VAL A 207 7.34 22.70 -35.71
N THR A 208 6.94 22.32 -34.50
CA THR A 208 7.82 21.58 -33.58
C THR A 208 7.38 20.12 -33.48
N LEU A 209 8.25 19.20 -33.86
CA LEU A 209 8.04 17.75 -33.78
C LEU A 209 8.65 17.23 -32.47
N PHE A 210 7.88 16.53 -31.67
CA PHE A 210 8.32 15.97 -30.39
C PHE A 210 7.76 14.55 -30.15
N TRP A 211 8.27 13.88 -29.11
CA TRP A 211 7.88 12.50 -28.70
C TRP A 211 7.93 11.44 -29.80
N ASN A 212 6.79 11.13 -30.43
CA ASN A 212 6.63 10.07 -31.42
C ASN A 212 6.15 10.64 -32.77
N ALA A 213 6.34 11.95 -33.01
CA ALA A 213 5.91 12.59 -34.24
C ALA A 213 6.53 11.93 -35.47
N GLN A 214 5.67 11.58 -36.42
CA GLN A 214 6.02 11.05 -37.74
C GLN A 214 5.04 11.64 -38.75
N ILE A 215 5.45 11.76 -40.01
CA ILE A 215 4.61 12.31 -41.07
C ILE A 215 4.55 11.29 -42.20
N ASP A 216 3.34 10.82 -42.53
CA ASP A 216 3.15 10.00 -43.72
C ASP A 216 3.38 10.87 -44.97
N PRO A 217 4.11 10.37 -45.99
CA PRO A 217 4.36 11.13 -47.20
C PRO A 217 3.09 11.63 -47.89
N GLY A 218 3.11 12.89 -48.35
CA GLY A 218 2.04 13.49 -49.15
C GLY A 218 0.86 14.07 -48.35
N LEU A 219 0.88 13.99 -47.01
CA LEU A 219 -0.15 14.62 -46.17
C LEU A 219 0.16 16.06 -45.78
N VAL A 220 1.45 16.45 -45.80
CA VAL A 220 1.93 17.77 -45.39
C VAL A 220 2.64 18.44 -46.55
N ARG A 221 2.28 19.69 -46.84
CA ARG A 221 2.88 20.49 -47.90
C ARG A 221 3.04 21.96 -47.52
N LEU A 222 4.05 22.60 -48.08
CA LEU A 222 4.19 24.05 -48.03
C LEU A 222 3.29 24.71 -49.08
N ALA A 223 2.79 25.90 -48.77
CA ALA A 223 2.17 26.76 -49.78
C ALA A 223 3.26 27.42 -50.65
N PRO A 224 2.94 27.82 -51.89
CA PRO A 224 3.87 28.59 -52.73
C PRO A 224 4.38 29.84 -52.00
N GLY A 225 5.70 30.09 -52.05
CA GLY A 225 6.33 31.22 -51.38
C GLY A 225 6.46 31.13 -49.85
N ALA A 226 5.99 30.04 -49.22
CA ALA A 226 5.97 29.90 -47.77
C ALA A 226 7.38 29.76 -47.17
N LYS A 227 7.58 30.31 -45.97
CA LYS A 227 8.79 30.13 -45.16
C LYS A 227 8.42 29.45 -43.85
N VAL A 228 8.88 28.20 -43.68
CA VAL A 228 8.53 27.36 -42.55
C VAL A 228 9.80 26.88 -41.84
N GLU A 229 9.79 26.96 -40.52
CA GLU A 229 10.80 26.33 -39.66
C GLU A 229 10.24 25.05 -39.05
N VAL A 230 10.93 23.92 -39.22
CA VAL A 230 10.66 22.67 -38.49
C VAL A 230 11.71 22.48 -37.42
N ARG A 231 11.27 22.40 -36.16
CA ARG A 231 12.12 22.10 -35.00
C ARG A 231 11.89 20.65 -34.58
N VAL A 232 12.92 19.82 -34.61
CA VAL A 232 12.86 18.40 -34.25
C VAL A 232 13.47 18.24 -32.85
N ALA A 233 12.65 17.83 -31.89
CA ALA A 233 13.12 17.60 -30.53
C ALA A 233 14.09 16.41 -30.48
N LYS A 234 14.98 16.42 -29.49
CA LYS A 234 15.95 15.34 -29.27
C LYS A 234 15.28 13.96 -29.19
N GLY A 235 15.79 13.00 -29.97
CA GLY A 235 15.30 11.62 -30.00
C GLY A 235 14.09 11.37 -30.91
N VAL A 236 13.69 12.37 -31.72
CA VAL A 236 12.65 12.20 -32.75
C VAL A 236 13.28 11.93 -34.11
N ASP A 237 12.92 10.80 -34.71
CA ASP A 237 13.29 10.48 -36.09
C ASP A 237 12.37 11.23 -37.06
N PHE A 238 12.94 12.14 -37.85
CA PHE A 238 12.21 12.92 -38.84
C PHE A 238 12.85 12.83 -40.23
N ASP A 239 12.05 12.35 -41.18
CA ASP A 239 12.33 12.33 -42.61
C ASP A 239 11.73 13.56 -43.30
N GLU A 240 12.61 14.44 -43.77
CA GLU A 240 12.24 15.72 -44.40
C GLU A 240 11.50 15.51 -45.73
N SER A 241 11.73 14.37 -46.42
CA SER A 241 11.08 14.04 -47.68
C SER A 241 9.58 13.77 -47.53
N ALA A 242 9.09 13.57 -46.31
CA ALA A 242 7.67 13.44 -46.02
C ALA A 242 6.88 14.75 -46.24
N ILE A 243 7.56 15.90 -46.27
CA ILE A 243 6.95 17.21 -46.52
C ILE A 243 7.16 17.61 -47.99
N ALA A 244 6.06 17.90 -48.70
CA ALA A 244 6.15 18.41 -50.07
C ALA A 244 6.50 19.92 -50.06
N VAL A 245 7.62 20.27 -50.70
CA VAL A 245 8.14 21.65 -50.77
C VAL A 245 8.12 22.15 -52.23
N PRO A 246 7.32 23.18 -52.57
CA PRO A 246 7.36 23.85 -53.87
C PRO A 246 8.69 24.55 -54.16
N GLU A 247 9.03 24.79 -55.44
CA GLU A 247 10.30 25.41 -55.86
C GLU A 247 10.54 26.81 -55.27
N ASP A 248 9.48 27.56 -54.98
CA ASP A 248 9.52 28.93 -54.47
C ASP A 248 9.34 29.02 -52.94
N ALA A 249 9.26 27.89 -52.24
CA ALA A 249 9.11 27.81 -50.78
C ALA A 249 10.42 27.43 -50.07
N THR A 250 10.54 27.72 -48.77
CA THR A 250 11.73 27.39 -47.97
C THR A 250 11.34 26.64 -46.71
N LEU A 251 11.98 25.48 -46.51
CA LEU A 251 11.89 24.66 -45.30
C LEU A 251 13.24 24.71 -44.57
N ALA A 252 13.27 25.25 -43.36
CA ALA A 252 14.44 25.23 -42.49
C ALA A 252 14.25 24.19 -41.39
N VAL A 253 15.18 23.25 -41.22
CA VAL A 253 15.08 22.18 -40.21
C VAL A 253 16.16 22.35 -39.15
N THR A 254 15.75 22.45 -37.88
CA THR A 254 16.64 22.48 -36.72
C THR A 254 16.42 21.22 -35.89
N ARG A 255 17.49 20.46 -35.61
CA ARG A 255 17.41 19.19 -34.86
C ARG A 255 17.90 19.33 -33.43
N ASP A 256 17.56 18.33 -32.62
CA ASP A 256 17.93 18.23 -31.20
C ASP A 256 17.54 19.45 -30.35
N VAL A 257 16.42 20.10 -30.70
CA VAL A 257 15.90 21.19 -29.89
C VAL A 257 15.39 20.68 -28.54
N PRO A 258 15.47 21.47 -27.46
CA PRO A 258 14.78 21.16 -26.21
C PRO A 258 13.27 21.04 -26.41
N LEU A 259 12.60 20.23 -25.59
CA LEU A 259 11.15 20.16 -25.59
C LEU A 259 10.55 21.54 -25.26
N PRO A 260 9.53 22.00 -26.01
CA PRO A 260 8.81 23.22 -25.69
C PRO A 260 8.24 23.20 -24.27
N LYS A 261 8.34 24.33 -23.56
CA LYS A 261 7.67 24.49 -22.26
C LYS A 261 6.15 24.51 -22.44
N GLY A 262 5.43 23.95 -21.47
CA GLY A 262 3.97 23.98 -21.44
C GLY A 262 3.27 22.90 -22.28
N LEU A 263 4.00 21.88 -22.75
CA LEU A 263 3.38 20.68 -23.34
C LEU A 263 2.53 19.92 -22.30
N PRO A 264 1.43 19.29 -22.70
CA PRO A 264 0.65 18.44 -21.81
C PRO A 264 1.44 17.19 -21.40
N GLN A 265 1.01 16.54 -20.32
CA GLN A 265 1.69 15.35 -19.80
C GLN A 265 1.54 14.17 -20.78
N ARG A 266 2.67 13.62 -21.26
CA ARG A 266 2.68 12.45 -22.16
C ARG A 266 2.10 11.22 -21.48
N TYR A 267 2.62 10.95 -20.27
CA TYR A 267 2.29 9.76 -19.52
C TYR A 267 1.20 10.08 -18.52
N SER A 268 0.08 9.37 -18.61
CA SER A 268 -0.95 9.42 -17.59
C SER A 268 -0.46 8.67 -16.35
N LEU A 269 -0.30 9.40 -15.24
CA LEU A 269 0.06 8.84 -13.96
C LEU A 269 -1.18 8.74 -13.06
N THR A 270 -1.36 7.60 -12.40
CA THR A 270 -2.43 7.41 -11.41
C THR A 270 -1.85 7.45 -10.01
N VAL A 271 -2.37 8.35 -9.17
CA VAL A 271 -2.07 8.38 -7.74
C VAL A 271 -3.14 7.61 -6.99
N ARG A 272 -2.74 6.75 -6.05
CA ARG A 272 -3.61 6.07 -5.09
C ARG A 272 -3.03 6.19 -3.69
N TYR A 273 -3.84 5.93 -2.68
CA TYR A 273 -3.43 5.95 -1.28
C TYR A 273 -4.21 4.89 -0.50
N ASP A 274 -3.65 4.42 0.61
CA ASP A 274 -4.39 3.55 1.52
C ASP A 274 -5.39 4.37 2.35
N ARG A 275 -6.42 3.69 2.87
CA ARG A 275 -7.50 4.34 3.63
C ARG A 275 -7.09 4.81 5.01
N THR A 276 -6.03 4.25 5.57
CA THR A 276 -5.44 4.71 6.84
C THR A 276 -4.56 5.95 6.64
N GLY A 277 -4.36 6.39 5.40
CA GLY A 277 -3.55 7.52 5.02
C GLY A 277 -2.07 7.33 5.27
N ARG A 278 -1.53 6.09 5.27
CA ARG A 278 -0.13 5.81 5.64
C ARG A 278 0.81 5.91 4.45
N SER A 279 0.39 5.38 3.31
CA SER A 279 1.15 5.27 2.07
C SER A 279 0.39 5.79 0.86
N TRP A 280 1.16 6.15 -0.15
CA TRP A 280 0.67 6.49 -1.48
C TRP A 280 1.40 5.67 -2.55
N TRP A 281 0.73 5.49 -3.67
CA TRP A 281 1.20 4.80 -4.85
C TRP A 281 1.10 5.72 -6.06
N LEU A 282 2.09 5.62 -6.93
CA LEU A 282 2.11 6.25 -8.24
C LEU A 282 2.28 5.15 -9.29
N SER A 283 1.31 5.05 -10.20
CA SER A 283 1.32 4.05 -11.27
C SER A 283 1.47 4.71 -12.63
N ALA A 284 2.41 4.19 -13.41
CA ALA A 284 2.58 4.44 -14.84
C ALA A 284 2.17 3.22 -15.69
N ASP A 285 1.36 2.31 -15.13
CA ASP A 285 1.01 1.02 -15.76
C ASP A 285 0.38 1.14 -17.14
N ALA A 286 -0.39 2.22 -17.36
CA ALA A 286 -1.03 2.50 -18.65
C ALA A 286 -0.01 2.63 -19.81
N HIS A 287 1.27 2.87 -19.47
CA HIS A 287 2.35 3.12 -20.42
C HIS A 287 3.52 2.16 -20.26
N LYS A 288 3.36 1.06 -19.50
CA LYS A 288 4.46 0.14 -19.17
C LYS A 288 5.23 -0.40 -20.38
N ASP A 289 4.55 -0.54 -21.52
CA ASP A 289 5.16 -1.07 -22.74
C ASP A 289 6.02 -0.03 -23.48
N GLU A 290 5.87 1.26 -23.15
CA GLU A 290 6.66 2.37 -23.71
C GLU A 290 7.84 2.79 -22.83
N ILE A 291 7.76 2.55 -21.51
CA ILE A 291 8.76 2.98 -20.53
C ILE A 291 9.98 2.06 -20.60
N ALA A 292 11.16 2.65 -20.72
CA ALA A 292 12.44 1.97 -20.54
C ALA A 292 12.95 2.15 -19.11
N GLU A 293 12.94 3.39 -18.63
CA GLU A 293 13.35 3.75 -17.28
C GLU A 293 12.42 4.83 -16.74
N TRP A 294 12.26 4.87 -15.42
CA TRP A 294 11.67 6.01 -14.77
C TRP A 294 12.27 6.22 -13.38
N SER A 295 12.24 7.46 -12.91
CA SER A 295 12.68 7.83 -11.58
C SER A 295 11.67 8.74 -10.92
N VAL A 296 11.58 8.64 -9.60
CA VAL A 296 10.65 9.41 -8.80
C VAL A 296 11.43 10.16 -7.74
N THR A 297 11.32 11.48 -7.75
CA THR A 297 11.86 12.38 -6.75
C THR A 297 10.74 12.82 -5.81
N TYR A 298 10.86 12.50 -4.53
CA TYR A 298 9.78 12.61 -3.53
C TYR A 298 10.31 13.17 -2.20
N PRO A 299 9.46 13.81 -1.38
CA PRO A 299 9.85 14.25 -0.05
C PRO A 299 10.18 13.05 0.85
N ASN A 300 11.19 13.20 1.70
CA ASN A 300 11.55 12.16 2.65
C ASN A 300 10.38 11.88 3.62
N PRO A 301 9.97 10.61 3.82
CA PRO A 301 8.94 10.29 4.81
C PRO A 301 9.36 10.68 6.23
N ASP A 302 10.66 10.64 6.53
CA ASP A 302 11.23 11.19 7.76
C ASP A 302 11.59 12.67 7.57
N VAL A 303 10.74 13.54 8.11
CA VAL A 303 10.96 15.00 8.09
C VAL A 303 12.22 15.44 8.85
N GLU A 304 12.73 14.60 9.75
CA GLU A 304 13.97 14.83 10.49
C GLU A 304 15.21 14.32 9.73
N ALA A 305 15.06 13.63 8.60
CA ALA A 305 16.18 13.14 7.79
C ALA A 305 17.05 14.27 7.27
N SER A 306 18.35 13.99 7.09
CA SER A 306 19.29 14.97 6.54
C SER A 306 18.93 15.36 5.10
N ALA A 307 18.54 14.38 4.28
CA ALA A 307 18.01 14.62 2.94
C ALA A 307 16.50 14.85 3.00
N LYS A 308 16.04 16.06 2.65
CA LYS A 308 14.60 16.40 2.64
C LYS A 308 13.85 15.84 1.44
N VAL A 309 14.57 15.47 0.40
CA VAL A 309 14.06 14.92 -0.85
C VAL A 309 14.96 13.74 -1.22
N GLU A 310 14.35 12.69 -1.74
CA GLU A 310 15.02 11.50 -2.24
C GLU A 310 14.61 11.23 -3.69
N THR A 311 15.50 10.57 -4.44
CA THR A 311 15.21 10.08 -5.79
C THR A 311 15.37 8.57 -5.82
N ALA A 312 14.31 7.86 -6.17
CA ALA A 312 14.32 6.41 -6.37
C ALA A 312 14.19 6.07 -7.85
N LYS A 313 14.84 4.97 -8.26
CA LYS A 313 14.58 4.29 -9.54
C LYS A 313 13.71 3.07 -9.24
N PRO A 314 12.39 3.13 -9.45
CA PRO A 314 11.51 2.03 -9.09
C PRO A 314 11.80 0.80 -9.97
N THR A 315 11.69 -0.39 -9.38
CA THR A 315 11.94 -1.68 -10.04
C THR A 315 10.80 -2.11 -10.97
N ASP A 316 9.69 -1.37 -10.94
CA ASP A 316 8.44 -1.62 -11.67
C ASP A 316 7.82 -0.27 -12.01
N THR A 317 6.81 -0.24 -12.89
CA THR A 317 5.99 0.95 -13.24
C THR A 317 5.00 1.35 -12.15
N LEU A 318 5.20 0.83 -10.93
CA LEU A 318 4.44 1.16 -9.73
C LEU A 318 5.42 1.51 -8.62
N PHE A 319 5.31 2.74 -8.11
CA PHE A 319 6.12 3.27 -7.03
C PHE A 319 5.27 3.50 -5.79
N ARG A 320 5.79 3.18 -4.61
CA ARG A 320 5.10 3.37 -3.33
C ARG A 320 6.05 3.98 -2.29
N ARG A 321 5.52 4.94 -1.52
CA ARG A 321 6.17 5.44 -0.29
C ARG A 321 5.16 5.74 0.80
N ARG A 322 5.66 5.75 2.05
CA ARG A 322 4.96 6.33 3.19
C ARG A 322 4.76 7.84 2.96
N PHE A 323 3.65 8.38 3.46
CA PHE A 323 3.45 9.82 3.50
C PHE A 323 4.40 10.47 4.52
N PRO A 324 5.04 11.61 4.19
CA PRO A 324 5.73 12.41 5.18
C PRO A 324 4.80 12.87 6.30
N LYS A 325 5.34 13.14 7.49
CA LYS A 325 4.56 13.80 8.55
C LYS A 325 4.06 15.17 8.10
N GLY A 326 2.86 15.54 8.54
CA GLY A 326 2.16 16.78 8.16
C GLY A 326 0.94 16.53 7.28
N GLU A 327 0.25 17.62 6.93
CA GLU A 327 -1.03 17.60 6.18
C GLU A 327 -0.82 17.54 4.66
N GLY A 328 0.36 17.90 4.16
CA GLY A 328 0.61 18.04 2.71
C GLY A 328 -0.09 19.28 2.13
N PRO A 329 -0.36 19.31 0.81
CA PRO A 329 0.06 18.34 -0.19
C PRO A 329 1.58 18.36 -0.42
N TRP A 330 2.11 17.31 -1.04
CA TRP A 330 3.52 17.21 -1.36
C TRP A 330 3.77 17.14 -2.88
N ALA A 331 4.79 17.86 -3.33
CA ALA A 331 5.25 17.80 -4.69
C ALA A 331 6.15 16.58 -4.92
N VAL A 332 5.86 15.84 -5.98
CA VAL A 332 6.62 14.69 -6.47
C VAL A 332 7.00 14.96 -7.92
N THR A 333 8.24 14.72 -8.29
CA THR A 333 8.70 14.85 -9.68
C THR A 333 8.97 13.47 -10.25
N VAL A 334 8.49 13.21 -11.45
CA VAL A 334 8.56 11.92 -12.12
C VAL A 334 9.26 12.13 -13.45
N GLU A 335 10.38 11.46 -13.65
CA GLU A 335 11.12 11.48 -14.90
C GLU A 335 10.96 10.12 -15.58
N ILE A 336 10.47 10.11 -16.82
CA ILE A 336 10.19 8.89 -17.59
C ILE A 336 11.00 8.95 -18.88
N THR A 337 11.85 7.95 -19.08
CA THR A 337 12.58 7.74 -20.32
C THR A 337 11.95 6.56 -21.07
N ASN A 338 11.56 6.80 -22.32
CA ASN A 338 10.92 5.80 -23.15
C ASN A 338 11.95 4.86 -23.82
N LYS A 339 11.47 3.78 -24.45
CA LYS A 339 12.31 2.82 -25.19
C LYS A 339 13.04 3.39 -26.41
N LYS A 340 12.73 4.62 -26.82
CA LYS A 340 13.42 5.37 -27.87
C LYS A 340 14.42 6.39 -27.30
N GLY A 341 14.60 6.45 -25.98
CA GLY A 341 15.54 7.35 -25.31
C GLY A 341 15.03 8.78 -25.08
N ALA A 342 13.76 9.07 -25.38
CA ALA A 342 13.17 10.38 -25.07
C ALA A 342 12.70 10.46 -23.62
N THR A 343 13.04 11.55 -22.94
CA THR A 343 12.73 11.79 -21.52
C THR A 343 11.65 12.84 -21.34
N ASP A 344 10.70 12.57 -20.44
CA ASP A 344 9.61 13.45 -20.02
C ASP A 344 9.65 13.65 -18.50
N VAL A 345 9.51 14.89 -18.03
CA VAL A 345 9.52 15.22 -16.60
C VAL A 345 8.17 15.81 -16.20
N GLN A 346 7.52 15.20 -15.22
CA GLN A 346 6.19 15.57 -14.75
C GLN A 346 6.19 15.90 -13.27
N ALA A 347 5.50 16.98 -12.90
CA ALA A 347 5.17 17.25 -11.52
C ALA A 347 3.82 16.60 -11.17
N VAL A 348 3.81 15.84 -10.07
CA VAL A 348 2.63 15.20 -9.49
C VAL A 348 2.47 15.71 -8.07
N THR A 349 1.23 15.99 -7.68
CA THR A 349 0.92 16.36 -6.29
C THR A 349 0.29 15.17 -5.60
N VAL A 350 0.80 14.80 -4.42
CA VAL A 350 0.23 13.74 -3.58
C VAL A 350 -0.29 14.35 -2.28
N ALA A 351 -1.45 13.90 -1.83
CA ALA A 351 -2.08 14.36 -0.59
C ALA A 351 -2.68 13.18 0.16
N ARG A 352 -2.76 13.28 1.48
CA ARG A 352 -3.48 12.29 2.29
C ARG A 352 -4.97 12.33 1.92
N PRO A 353 -5.70 11.21 2.06
CA PRO A 353 -7.15 11.23 1.95
C PRO A 353 -7.77 12.18 2.96
N GLU A 354 -8.82 12.90 2.56
CA GLU A 354 -9.62 13.74 3.46
C GLU A 354 -10.24 12.94 4.61
N LYS A 355 -10.56 11.66 4.36
CA LYS A 355 -11.11 10.73 5.34
C LYS A 355 -10.19 9.54 5.49
N VAL A 356 -9.57 9.45 6.67
CA VAL A 356 -8.84 8.25 7.08
C VAL A 356 -9.73 7.37 7.95
N ILE A 357 -9.62 6.06 7.77
CA ILE A 357 -10.23 5.11 8.70
C ILE A 357 -9.35 5.01 9.96
N VAL A 358 -10.01 4.82 11.10
CA VAL A 358 -9.36 4.65 12.40
C VAL A 358 -9.41 3.19 12.83
N GLN A 359 -8.72 2.86 13.93
CA GLN A 359 -8.86 1.56 14.57
C GLN A 359 -10.33 1.23 14.89
N PRO A 360 -10.77 -0.02 14.70
CA PRO A 360 -12.18 -0.38 14.81
C PRO A 360 -12.69 -0.37 16.24
N ALA A 361 -11.81 -0.64 17.20
CA ALA A 361 -12.09 -0.68 18.64
C ALA A 361 -10.92 -0.06 19.42
N PRO A 362 -11.16 0.47 20.62
CA PRO A 362 -10.08 0.95 21.49
C PRO A 362 -9.28 -0.22 22.07
N ASN A 363 -7.99 -0.01 22.36
CA ASN A 363 -7.08 -1.10 22.78
C ASN A 363 -7.41 -1.71 24.15
N ASP A 364 -8.20 -1.05 25.00
CA ASP A 364 -8.67 -1.60 26.27
C ASP A 364 -9.87 -2.55 26.11
N LEU A 365 -10.52 -2.56 24.93
CA LEU A 365 -11.51 -3.57 24.56
C LEU A 365 -10.84 -4.73 23.84
N VAL A 366 -10.85 -5.91 24.46
CA VAL A 366 -10.39 -7.15 23.82
C VAL A 366 -11.56 -7.86 23.16
N LEU A 367 -11.47 -8.05 21.84
CA LEU A 367 -12.43 -8.82 21.07
C LEU A 367 -12.02 -10.30 21.09
N VAL A 368 -12.74 -11.11 21.85
CA VAL A 368 -12.58 -12.57 21.89
C VAL A 368 -13.50 -13.17 20.85
N GLY A 369 -12.92 -13.79 19.83
CA GLY A 369 -13.63 -14.25 18.65
C GLY A 369 -13.73 -15.76 18.52
N GLN A 370 -14.84 -16.22 17.93
CA GLN A 370 -15.05 -17.63 17.63
C GLN A 370 -15.48 -17.82 16.16
N CYS A 371 -14.73 -18.66 15.43
CA CYS A 371 -15.04 -19.01 14.05
C CYS A 371 -16.26 -19.92 13.87
N GLY A 372 -17.13 -19.50 12.96
CA GLY A 372 -18.33 -20.17 12.49
C GLY A 372 -18.15 -20.81 11.11
N TYR A 373 -18.24 -22.13 10.99
CA TYR A 373 -18.22 -22.85 9.71
C TYR A 373 -19.63 -23.32 9.31
N GLY A 374 -19.95 -23.25 8.02
CA GLY A 374 -21.18 -23.85 7.48
C GLY A 374 -22.48 -23.37 8.15
N ASP A 375 -23.33 -24.32 8.57
CA ASP A 375 -24.63 -24.08 9.22
C ASP A 375 -24.47 -23.73 10.72
N ALA A 376 -23.64 -22.75 11.05
CA ALA A 376 -23.19 -22.38 12.40
C ALA A 376 -24.29 -21.95 13.41
N THR A 377 -25.55 -22.32 13.19
CA THR A 377 -26.70 -22.18 14.09
C THR A 377 -26.40 -22.66 15.51
N ASN A 378 -25.70 -23.79 15.68
CA ASN A 378 -25.33 -24.28 17.02
C ASN A 378 -24.35 -23.33 17.73
N LEU A 379 -23.39 -22.76 17.01
CA LEU A 379 -22.49 -21.75 17.57
C LEU A 379 -23.24 -20.51 18.01
N VAL A 380 -24.23 -20.06 17.24
CA VAL A 380 -25.08 -18.94 17.65
C VAL A 380 -25.85 -19.28 18.93
N ARG A 381 -26.33 -20.53 19.09
CA ARG A 381 -26.97 -20.96 20.35
C ARG A 381 -26.00 -20.87 21.52
N ASP A 382 -24.76 -21.31 21.38
CA ASP A 382 -23.75 -21.25 22.45
C ASP A 382 -23.37 -19.79 22.77
N ILE A 383 -23.25 -18.91 21.76
CA ILE A 383 -23.02 -17.47 21.97
C ILE A 383 -24.17 -16.87 22.79
N VAL A 384 -25.41 -17.17 22.42
CA VAL A 384 -26.60 -16.64 23.11
C VAL A 384 -26.72 -17.23 24.52
N LYS A 385 -26.63 -18.55 24.68
CA LYS A 385 -26.93 -19.24 25.94
C LYS A 385 -25.78 -19.22 26.92
N ASP A 386 -24.56 -19.42 26.45
CA ASP A 386 -23.38 -19.64 27.28
C ASP A 386 -22.47 -18.42 27.38
N ASP A 387 -22.82 -17.32 26.68
CA ASP A 387 -22.01 -16.10 26.60
C ASP A 387 -20.57 -16.40 26.18
N LEU A 388 -20.43 -17.23 25.13
CA LEU A 388 -19.17 -17.84 24.71
C LEU A 388 -18.08 -16.83 24.31
N CYS A 389 -18.46 -15.73 23.65
CA CYS A 389 -17.53 -14.74 23.10
C CYS A 389 -18.23 -13.39 22.85
N ASN A 390 -17.48 -12.33 22.53
CA ASN A 390 -18.03 -11.03 22.11
C ASN A 390 -17.82 -10.70 20.62
N LEU A 391 -17.18 -11.60 19.86
CA LEU A 391 -16.99 -11.46 18.42
C LEU A 391 -17.39 -12.76 17.69
N TYR A 392 -18.37 -12.67 16.79
CA TYR A 392 -18.75 -13.77 15.91
C TYR A 392 -18.04 -13.66 14.55
N VAL A 393 -17.31 -14.70 14.16
CA VAL A 393 -16.59 -14.74 12.89
C VAL A 393 -17.25 -15.70 11.91
N GLY A 394 -17.79 -15.21 10.79
CA GLY A 394 -18.39 -16.05 9.74
C GLY A 394 -17.38 -16.52 8.69
N TRP A 395 -17.06 -17.82 8.63
CA TRP A 395 -16.15 -18.40 7.63
C TRP A 395 -16.88 -18.70 6.33
N LYS A 396 -16.59 -17.96 5.25
CA LYS A 396 -17.27 -18.06 3.93
C LYS A 396 -18.81 -18.00 4.00
N SER A 397 -19.38 -17.56 5.12
CA SER A 397 -20.80 -17.71 5.45
C SER A 397 -21.38 -16.44 6.09
N ALA A 398 -20.90 -15.26 5.66
CA ALA A 398 -21.24 -13.97 6.28
C ALA A 398 -22.76 -13.71 6.39
N GLY A 399 -23.57 -14.23 5.44
CA GLY A 399 -25.02 -14.17 5.50
C GLY A 399 -25.62 -14.75 6.78
N LYS A 400 -25.00 -15.77 7.37
CA LYS A 400 -25.49 -16.44 8.58
C LYS A 400 -25.26 -15.64 9.87
N MET A 401 -24.52 -14.54 9.80
CA MET A 401 -24.36 -13.62 10.92
C MET A 401 -25.53 -12.64 11.06
N LEU A 402 -26.47 -12.60 10.10
CA LEU A 402 -27.68 -11.81 10.20
C LEU A 402 -28.78 -12.56 10.96
N PRO A 403 -29.38 -11.97 12.01
CA PRO A 403 -30.49 -12.60 12.73
C PRO A 403 -31.65 -13.05 11.82
N ALA A 404 -31.97 -12.26 10.78
CA ALA A 404 -33.04 -12.56 9.83
C ALA A 404 -32.81 -13.86 9.00
N ASN A 405 -31.59 -14.39 8.98
CA ASN A 405 -31.24 -15.60 8.25
C ASN A 405 -31.13 -16.85 9.17
N LEU A 406 -31.42 -16.68 10.47
CA LEU A 406 -31.45 -17.74 11.47
C LEU A 406 -32.88 -18.30 11.65
N PRO A 407 -33.01 -19.52 12.21
CA PRO A 407 -34.30 -20.05 12.65
C PRO A 407 -35.04 -19.08 13.59
N ALA A 408 -36.38 -19.03 13.49
CA ALA A 408 -37.21 -18.07 14.20
C ALA A 408 -37.05 -18.13 15.74
N ASP A 409 -36.78 -19.33 16.28
CA ASP A 409 -36.53 -19.56 17.70
C ASP A 409 -35.20 -18.99 18.19
N LEU A 410 -34.27 -18.67 17.29
CA LEU A 410 -32.94 -18.14 17.62
C LEU A 410 -32.75 -16.68 17.17
N ALA A 411 -33.46 -16.26 16.12
CA ALA A 411 -33.32 -14.95 15.52
C ALA A 411 -33.56 -13.81 16.53
N ALA A 412 -34.63 -13.90 17.34
CA ALA A 412 -34.96 -12.87 18.33
C ALA A 412 -33.91 -12.79 19.44
N ASP A 413 -33.51 -13.93 20.00
CA ASP A 413 -32.52 -13.99 21.07
C ASP A 413 -31.14 -13.53 20.61
N PHE A 414 -30.74 -13.88 19.39
CA PHE A 414 -29.48 -13.42 18.83
C PHE A 414 -29.50 -11.92 18.54
N ALA A 415 -30.60 -11.39 17.99
CA ALA A 415 -30.76 -9.95 17.83
C ALA A 415 -30.72 -9.20 19.17
N ALA A 416 -31.28 -9.77 20.24
CA ALA A 416 -31.14 -9.24 21.59
C ALA A 416 -29.69 -9.28 22.07
N ALA A 417 -28.99 -10.41 21.92
CA ALA A 417 -27.58 -10.54 22.30
C ALA A 417 -26.69 -9.50 21.59
N ILE A 418 -26.91 -9.25 20.28
CA ILE A 418 -26.15 -8.24 19.52
C ILE A 418 -26.27 -6.84 20.13
N ARG A 419 -27.48 -6.46 20.55
CA ARG A 419 -27.74 -5.15 21.17
C ARG A 419 -27.26 -5.11 22.62
N ASP A 420 -27.73 -6.04 23.43
CA ASP A 420 -27.61 -5.99 24.89
C ASP A 420 -26.17 -6.26 25.35
N ARG A 421 -25.44 -7.15 24.64
CA ARG A 421 -24.05 -7.49 24.94
C ARG A 421 -23.04 -6.78 24.05
N LYS A 422 -23.52 -5.92 23.13
CA LYS A 422 -22.70 -5.19 22.15
C LYS A 422 -21.78 -6.12 21.36
N MET A 423 -22.35 -7.19 20.81
CA MET A 423 -21.59 -8.14 20.00
C MET A 423 -20.95 -7.46 18.80
N TRP A 424 -19.77 -7.95 18.44
CA TRP A 424 -19.06 -7.63 17.22
C TRP A 424 -19.21 -8.78 16.23
N SER A 425 -19.03 -8.48 14.95
CA SER A 425 -18.91 -9.50 13.92
C SER A 425 -17.81 -9.20 12.92
N MET A 426 -17.30 -10.25 12.29
CA MET A 426 -16.43 -10.14 11.13
C MET A 426 -16.63 -11.35 10.24
N SER A 427 -16.23 -11.26 8.98
CA SER A 427 -16.14 -12.42 8.10
C SER A 427 -14.71 -12.75 7.75
N ILE A 428 -14.48 -13.97 7.29
CA ILE A 428 -13.24 -14.35 6.61
C ILE A 428 -13.58 -15.04 5.28
N TYR A 429 -12.84 -14.71 4.24
CA TYR A 429 -13.07 -15.19 2.86
C TYR A 429 -14.48 -14.93 2.33
N ALA A 430 -15.18 -13.89 2.81
CA ALA A 430 -16.49 -13.55 2.30
C ALA A 430 -16.40 -12.96 0.88
N GLY A 431 -17.40 -13.27 0.05
CA GLY A 431 -17.52 -12.67 -1.27
C GLY A 431 -17.87 -11.16 -1.21
N PRO A 432 -17.75 -10.45 -2.35
CA PRO A 432 -17.98 -9.02 -2.44
C PRO A 432 -19.46 -8.63 -2.54
N ASP A 433 -20.31 -9.12 -1.63
CA ASP A 433 -21.74 -8.75 -1.58
C ASP A 433 -21.97 -7.50 -0.73
N GLU A 434 -21.90 -6.34 -1.38
CA GLU A 434 -22.03 -5.02 -0.73
C GLU A 434 -23.36 -4.84 0.03
N LYS A 435 -24.45 -5.43 -0.48
CA LYS A 435 -25.77 -5.36 0.18
C LYS A 435 -25.78 -6.17 1.47
N LEU A 436 -25.18 -7.35 1.46
CA LEU A 436 -25.02 -8.15 2.65
C LEU A 436 -24.18 -7.42 3.71
N HIS A 437 -23.05 -6.84 3.31
CA HIS A 437 -22.14 -6.16 4.25
C HIS A 437 -22.74 -4.88 4.84
N THR A 438 -23.57 -4.17 4.07
CA THR A 438 -24.37 -3.05 4.57
C THR A 438 -25.35 -3.51 5.64
N ARG A 439 -26.12 -4.57 5.36
CA ARG A 439 -27.07 -5.15 6.33
C ARG A 439 -26.39 -5.67 7.58
N LEU A 440 -25.18 -6.22 7.47
CA LEU A 440 -24.39 -6.64 8.63
C LEU A 440 -23.96 -5.43 9.45
N SER A 441 -23.48 -4.37 8.81
CA SER A 441 -23.12 -3.13 9.49
C SER A 441 -24.30 -2.53 10.26
N GLU A 442 -25.51 -2.55 9.68
CA GLU A 442 -26.74 -2.11 10.34
C GLU A 442 -27.14 -3.03 11.49
N ALA A 443 -27.15 -4.36 11.27
CA ALA A 443 -27.56 -5.33 12.28
C ALA A 443 -26.68 -5.31 13.53
N TYR A 444 -25.39 -5.00 13.37
CA TYR A 444 -24.41 -4.88 14.46
C TYR A 444 -24.18 -3.42 14.89
N GLU A 445 -25.01 -2.47 14.46
CA GLU A 445 -24.94 -1.05 14.86
C GLU A 445 -23.52 -0.46 14.70
N GLY A 446 -22.88 -0.74 13.56
CA GLY A 446 -21.52 -0.31 13.24
C GLY A 446 -20.40 -1.19 13.81
N ARG A 447 -20.72 -2.27 14.55
CA ARG A 447 -19.74 -3.23 15.11
C ARG A 447 -19.43 -4.42 14.18
N TYR A 448 -19.74 -4.28 12.89
CA TYR A 448 -19.26 -5.21 11.86
C TYR A 448 -17.89 -4.75 11.36
N LEU A 449 -16.86 -5.54 11.63
CA LEU A 449 -15.47 -5.24 11.29
C LEU A 449 -15.17 -5.38 9.79
N GLY A 450 -16.08 -5.95 9.00
CA GLY A 450 -15.79 -6.25 7.59
C GLY A 450 -15.17 -7.64 7.43
N ASN A 451 -14.13 -7.73 6.62
CA ASN A 451 -13.61 -9.03 6.17
C ASN A 451 -12.11 -9.18 6.34
N ASN A 452 -11.73 -10.36 6.80
CA ASN A 452 -10.38 -10.89 6.72
C ASN A 452 -10.19 -11.59 5.36
N CYS A 453 -9.24 -11.10 4.57
CA CYS A 453 -8.97 -11.61 3.23
C CYS A 453 -8.10 -12.88 3.23
N GLY A 454 -7.58 -13.28 4.39
CA GLY A 454 -6.81 -14.51 4.60
C GLY A 454 -5.32 -14.38 4.36
N GLU A 455 -4.70 -15.52 4.04
CA GLU A 455 -3.26 -15.82 4.03
C GLU A 455 -2.39 -15.14 2.95
N TYR A 456 -2.30 -13.81 2.89
CA TYR A 456 -1.53 -13.13 1.82
C TYR A 456 -0.01 -13.24 1.97
N ALA A 457 0.58 -12.85 3.10
CA ALA A 457 2.02 -13.03 3.28
C ALA A 457 2.43 -14.51 3.46
N SER A 458 1.48 -15.40 3.79
CA SER A 458 1.74 -16.83 3.94
C SER A 458 2.17 -17.53 2.66
N PHE A 459 1.82 -16.99 1.49
CA PHE A 459 2.30 -17.53 0.22
C PHE A 459 3.82 -17.46 0.07
N MET A 460 4.51 -16.67 0.89
CA MET A 460 5.96 -16.49 0.83
C MET A 460 6.74 -17.78 1.11
N TYR A 461 6.17 -18.71 1.87
CA TYR A 461 6.73 -20.05 2.13
C TYR A 461 6.03 -21.19 1.37
N GLN A 462 5.07 -20.87 0.51
CA GLN A 462 4.38 -21.87 -0.30
C GLN A 462 5.16 -22.20 -1.59
N GLY A 463 4.62 -23.11 -2.40
CA GLY A 463 5.28 -23.58 -3.62
C GLY A 463 5.49 -22.49 -4.68
N ARG A 464 6.35 -22.78 -5.66
CA ARG A 464 6.76 -21.88 -6.75
C ARG A 464 5.62 -21.10 -7.44
N SER A 465 4.42 -21.67 -7.58
CA SER A 465 3.29 -21.06 -8.29
C SER A 465 2.34 -20.25 -7.40
N ALA A 466 2.62 -20.11 -6.10
CA ALA A 466 1.65 -19.66 -5.12
C ALA A 466 1.35 -18.14 -5.16
N CYS A 467 2.36 -17.28 -5.35
CA CYS A 467 2.22 -15.82 -5.27
C CYS A 467 2.36 -15.07 -6.61
N GLY A 468 2.67 -15.76 -7.71
CA GLY A 468 2.80 -15.14 -9.04
C GLY A 468 3.95 -14.14 -9.19
N ILE A 469 4.90 -14.14 -8.26
CA ILE A 469 6.12 -13.33 -8.31
C ILE A 469 7.09 -13.97 -9.33
N PRO A 470 7.73 -13.21 -10.23
CA PRO A 470 8.83 -13.71 -11.07
C PRO A 470 9.98 -14.31 -10.23
N MET A 471 10.70 -15.29 -10.77
CA MET A 471 11.60 -16.17 -9.98
C MET A 471 13.09 -15.83 -10.13
N ASP A 472 13.39 -14.76 -10.84
CA ASP A 472 14.70 -14.26 -11.26
C ASP A 472 14.89 -12.79 -10.84
N LEU A 473 14.34 -12.41 -9.68
CA LEU A 473 14.39 -11.05 -9.17
C LEU A 473 15.51 -10.87 -8.15
N ASP A 474 16.05 -9.65 -8.10
CA ASP A 474 16.83 -9.19 -6.95
C ASP A 474 15.92 -8.91 -5.73
N LEU A 475 16.52 -8.64 -4.57
CA LEU A 475 15.77 -8.43 -3.33
C LEU A 475 14.77 -7.27 -3.40
N ALA A 476 15.17 -6.13 -3.99
CA ALA A 476 14.33 -4.94 -4.06
C ALA A 476 13.13 -5.16 -4.99
N SER A 477 13.37 -5.78 -6.13
CA SER A 477 12.35 -6.12 -7.13
C SER A 477 11.37 -7.15 -6.58
N ALA A 478 11.86 -8.18 -5.87
CA ALA A 478 11.01 -9.18 -5.24
C ALA A 478 10.13 -8.57 -4.15
N ARG A 479 10.71 -7.71 -3.28
CA ARG A 479 9.97 -6.95 -2.27
C ARG A 479 8.91 -6.03 -2.90
N ASP A 480 9.27 -5.24 -3.90
CA ASP A 480 8.31 -4.34 -4.57
C ASP A 480 7.18 -5.10 -5.23
N ARG A 481 7.48 -6.24 -5.87
CA ARG A 481 6.45 -7.06 -6.48
C ARG A 481 5.50 -7.63 -5.44
N PHE A 482 6.03 -8.10 -4.32
CA PHE A 482 5.21 -8.58 -3.21
C PHE A 482 4.36 -7.44 -2.60
N VAL A 483 4.97 -6.35 -2.14
CA VAL A 483 4.26 -5.27 -1.44
C VAL A 483 3.32 -4.51 -2.37
N ASN A 484 3.83 -4.02 -3.51
CA ASN A 484 3.10 -3.06 -4.32
C ASN A 484 2.05 -3.73 -5.22
N ARG A 485 2.31 -4.96 -5.67
CA ARG A 485 1.39 -5.68 -6.57
C ARG A 485 0.59 -6.74 -5.82
N TYR A 486 1.25 -7.63 -5.10
CA TYR A 486 0.55 -8.75 -4.48
C TYR A 486 -0.34 -8.29 -3.31
N CYS A 487 0.25 -7.69 -2.28
CA CYS A 487 -0.51 -7.09 -1.16
C CYS A 487 -1.33 -5.87 -1.62
N GLY A 488 -0.75 -5.00 -2.45
CA GLY A 488 -1.43 -3.83 -3.01
C GLY A 488 -2.75 -4.14 -3.71
N ASN A 489 -2.75 -5.11 -4.63
CA ASN A 489 -3.99 -5.48 -5.35
C ASN A 489 -5.04 -6.06 -4.41
N ALA A 490 -4.62 -6.75 -3.35
CA ALA A 490 -5.52 -7.26 -2.31
C ALA A 490 -6.18 -6.10 -1.55
N GLY A 491 -5.40 -5.16 -1.01
CA GLY A 491 -5.95 -3.99 -0.33
C GLY A 491 -6.96 -3.25 -1.23
N PHE A 492 -6.52 -2.82 -2.42
CA PHE A 492 -7.36 -2.01 -3.31
C PHE A 492 -8.58 -2.75 -3.87
N GLY A 493 -8.51 -4.06 -4.09
CA GLY A 493 -9.64 -4.85 -4.58
C GLY A 493 -10.77 -5.03 -3.56
N TRP A 494 -10.47 -4.89 -2.27
CA TRP A 494 -11.39 -5.18 -1.17
C TRP A 494 -11.86 -3.92 -0.43
N ILE A 495 -11.02 -2.88 -0.40
CA ILE A 495 -11.25 -1.63 0.33
C ILE A 495 -12.60 -0.97 0.02
N SER A 496 -13.10 -0.98 -1.23
CA SER A 496 -14.40 -0.35 -1.54
C SER A 496 -15.61 -1.13 -1.03
N ARG A 497 -15.43 -2.32 -0.44
CA ARG A 497 -16.50 -3.29 -0.18
C ARG A 497 -16.70 -3.61 1.30
N PHE A 498 -15.75 -3.22 2.15
CA PHE A 498 -15.75 -3.57 3.57
C PHE A 498 -15.37 -2.37 4.44
N PRO A 499 -15.95 -2.22 5.64
CA PRO A 499 -15.56 -1.18 6.60
C PRO A 499 -14.06 -1.20 6.89
N TRP A 500 -13.52 -2.38 7.20
CA TRP A 500 -12.10 -2.64 7.33
C TRP A 500 -11.71 -3.94 6.62
N VAL A 501 -10.47 -3.99 6.16
CA VAL A 501 -9.85 -5.16 5.53
C VAL A 501 -8.72 -5.64 6.45
N PHE A 502 -8.86 -6.88 6.90
CA PHE A 502 -7.84 -7.55 7.69
C PHE A 502 -7.10 -8.58 6.83
N SER A 503 -5.83 -8.85 7.14
CA SER A 503 -5.11 -10.00 6.59
C SER A 503 -4.72 -10.92 7.73
N THR A 504 -4.75 -12.23 7.49
CA THR A 504 -4.17 -13.22 8.40
C THR A 504 -2.94 -13.82 7.76
N CYS A 505 -1.86 -14.01 8.52
CA CYS A 505 -0.62 -14.52 7.99
C CYS A 505 0.10 -15.43 8.99
N GLY A 506 0.46 -16.63 8.55
CA GLY A 506 1.30 -17.59 9.26
C GLY A 506 2.81 -17.32 9.12
N ALA A 507 3.21 -16.10 8.78
CA ALA A 507 4.59 -15.63 8.71
C ALA A 507 4.75 -14.27 9.42
N ALA A 508 5.97 -14.01 9.91
CA ALA A 508 6.34 -12.76 10.57
C ALA A 508 6.63 -11.60 9.59
N LEU A 509 5.69 -11.28 8.70
CA LEU A 509 5.83 -10.24 7.66
C LEU A 509 4.66 -9.23 7.62
N SER A 510 4.00 -9.02 8.76
CA SER A 510 2.88 -8.09 8.93
C SER A 510 3.21 -6.68 8.43
N CYS A 511 4.45 -6.25 8.65
CA CYS A 511 4.91 -4.92 8.24
C CYS A 511 4.77 -4.68 6.73
N TYR A 512 5.01 -5.69 5.90
CA TYR A 512 4.88 -5.60 4.45
C TYR A 512 3.42 -5.63 3.98
N GLU A 513 2.55 -6.34 4.69
CA GLU A 513 1.10 -6.33 4.40
C GLU A 513 0.48 -4.97 4.70
N LEU A 514 0.83 -4.36 5.84
CA LEU A 514 0.42 -2.99 6.18
C LEU A 514 0.98 -1.97 5.17
N ALA A 515 2.25 -2.12 4.77
CA ALA A 515 2.85 -1.30 3.72
C ALA A 515 2.12 -1.45 2.38
N GLY A 516 1.62 -2.65 2.07
CA GLY A 516 0.81 -2.96 0.90
C GLY A 516 -0.61 -2.39 0.94
N GLY A 517 -1.05 -1.80 2.06
CA GLY A 517 -2.37 -1.17 2.18
C GLY A 517 -3.45 -2.04 2.81
N ILE A 518 -3.11 -3.17 3.44
CA ILE A 518 -4.04 -3.89 4.35
C ILE A 518 -4.27 -3.02 5.58
N ASP A 519 -5.52 -2.81 6.02
CA ASP A 519 -5.82 -1.87 7.10
C ASP A 519 -5.21 -2.34 8.43
N PHE A 520 -5.47 -3.60 8.80
CA PHE A 520 -5.00 -4.23 10.04
C PHE A 520 -4.56 -5.68 9.84
N ILE A 521 -3.60 -6.13 10.64
CA ILE A 521 -3.08 -7.50 10.60
C ILE A 521 -3.67 -8.36 11.72
N CYS A 522 -3.92 -9.63 11.39
CA CYS A 522 -4.45 -10.69 12.24
C CYS A 522 -3.57 -11.94 12.14
N ASN A 523 -2.36 -11.91 12.68
CA ASN A 523 -1.38 -12.99 12.47
C ASN A 523 -1.94 -14.36 12.82
N GLU A 524 -1.73 -15.33 11.93
CA GLU A 524 -2.08 -16.73 12.16
C GLU A 524 -1.08 -17.30 13.17
N GLN A 525 -1.50 -17.41 14.41
CA GLN A 525 -0.64 -17.93 15.47
C GLN A 525 -0.52 -19.44 15.38
N TRP A 526 0.55 -19.97 15.96
CA TRP A 526 0.90 -21.40 15.99
C TRP A 526 1.40 -21.98 14.67
N ALA A 527 1.19 -21.28 13.55
CA ALA A 527 1.56 -21.71 12.21
C ALA A 527 3.06 -21.88 12.00
N ILE A 528 3.47 -22.49 10.88
CA ILE A 528 4.87 -22.86 10.65
C ILE A 528 5.80 -21.64 10.70
N GLY A 529 5.53 -20.56 9.98
CA GLY A 529 6.32 -19.32 10.08
C GLY A 529 6.06 -18.59 11.39
N ALA A 530 4.83 -18.64 11.90
CA ALA A 530 4.41 -18.00 13.13
C ALA A 530 4.41 -18.93 14.36
N MET A 531 5.41 -19.80 14.46
CA MET A 531 5.40 -20.89 15.42
C MET A 531 5.58 -20.37 16.85
N ASN A 532 6.41 -19.34 17.04
CA ASN A 532 6.61 -18.70 18.34
C ASN A 532 5.60 -17.56 18.54
N VAL A 533 4.61 -17.79 19.40
CA VAL A 533 3.46 -16.88 19.62
C VAL A 533 3.90 -15.50 20.14
N ALA A 534 4.96 -15.46 20.95
CA ALA A 534 5.51 -14.21 21.47
C ALA A 534 6.18 -13.37 20.37
N HIS A 535 7.04 -14.01 19.57
CA HIS A 535 7.77 -13.35 18.48
C HIS A 535 6.84 -12.73 17.44
N THR A 536 5.81 -13.47 17.02
CA THR A 536 4.85 -13.03 16.00
C THR A 536 3.91 -11.95 16.52
N SER A 537 3.54 -12.00 17.80
CA SER A 537 2.81 -10.92 18.46
C SER A 537 3.66 -9.66 18.59
N ALA A 538 4.96 -9.81 18.85
CA ALA A 538 5.92 -8.71 18.86
C ALA A 538 6.16 -8.11 17.45
N GLU A 539 6.15 -8.93 16.40
CA GLU A 539 6.24 -8.46 15.00
C GLU A 539 4.98 -7.72 14.56
N ALA A 540 3.80 -8.27 14.84
CA ALA A 540 2.53 -7.60 14.65
C ALA A 540 2.50 -6.20 15.32
N ARG A 541 2.93 -6.14 16.58
CA ARG A 541 2.96 -4.90 17.37
C ARG A 541 3.98 -3.90 16.81
N GLY A 542 5.18 -4.34 16.46
CA GLY A 542 6.20 -3.49 15.83
C GLY A 542 5.72 -2.92 14.49
N ALA A 543 5.13 -3.76 13.63
CA ALA A 543 4.51 -3.34 12.38
C ALA A 543 3.41 -2.30 12.58
N ALA A 544 2.47 -2.53 13.51
CA ALA A 544 1.39 -1.61 13.84
C ALA A 544 1.91 -0.29 14.42
N ARG A 545 3.03 -0.31 15.15
CA ARG A 545 3.70 0.91 15.66
C ARG A 545 4.34 1.74 14.56
N LYS A 546 4.99 1.09 13.59
CA LYS A 546 5.56 1.77 12.41
C LYS A 546 4.46 2.45 11.60
N TRP A 547 3.47 1.67 11.22
CA TRP A 547 2.51 2.08 10.20
C TRP A 547 1.35 2.86 10.79
N GLY A 548 0.98 2.56 12.04
CA GLY A 548 -0.17 3.13 12.71
C GLY A 548 -1.51 2.62 12.14
N PRO A 549 -2.60 2.80 12.90
CA PRO A 549 -2.58 2.99 14.36
C PRO A 549 -2.03 1.73 15.07
N GLU A 550 -1.68 1.84 16.36
CA GLU A 550 -1.16 0.73 17.17
C GLU A 550 -2.26 -0.28 17.52
N TYR A 551 -2.77 -0.99 16.51
CA TYR A 551 -3.86 -1.96 16.60
C TYR A 551 -3.51 -3.21 15.78
N TRP A 552 -3.45 -4.37 16.44
CA TRP A 552 -3.17 -5.66 15.83
C TRP A 552 -3.99 -6.76 16.48
N CYS A 553 -4.09 -7.87 15.76
CA CYS A 553 -4.97 -8.97 16.07
C CYS A 553 -4.22 -10.30 15.91
N ALA A 554 -4.84 -11.37 16.39
CA ALA A 554 -4.33 -12.72 16.26
C ALA A 554 -5.43 -13.72 15.92
N TRP A 555 -5.05 -14.70 15.11
CA TRP A 555 -5.88 -15.74 14.56
C TRP A 555 -5.30 -17.09 14.96
N ASN A 556 -5.90 -17.76 15.94
CA ASN A 556 -5.31 -18.93 16.56
C ASN A 556 -5.69 -20.22 15.81
N ALA A 557 -4.79 -20.70 14.97
CA ALA A 557 -4.87 -21.99 14.29
C ALA A 557 -4.45 -23.18 15.20
N HIS A 558 -4.71 -23.07 16.51
CA HIS A 558 -4.16 -23.99 17.53
C HIS A 558 -4.45 -25.46 17.20
N GLU A 559 -5.68 -25.80 16.81
CA GLU A 559 -6.04 -27.20 16.50
C GLU A 559 -5.27 -27.77 15.30
N TRP A 560 -5.08 -26.95 14.26
CA TRP A 560 -4.36 -27.30 13.04
C TRP A 560 -2.86 -27.46 13.25
N GLN A 561 -2.27 -26.60 14.07
CA GLN A 561 -0.82 -26.44 14.09
C GLN A 561 -0.14 -27.15 15.27
N THR A 562 -0.90 -27.57 16.29
CA THR A 562 -0.37 -28.30 17.45
C THR A 562 -0.51 -29.82 17.33
N CYS A 563 -0.16 -30.38 16.17
CA CYS A 563 -0.34 -31.82 15.87
C CYS A 563 0.44 -32.76 16.82
N GLY A 564 1.48 -32.25 17.48
CA GLY A 564 2.26 -32.99 18.49
C GLY A 564 1.55 -33.14 19.85
N LEU A 565 0.40 -32.48 20.05
CA LEU A 565 -0.40 -32.55 21.27
C LEU A 565 -1.69 -33.35 20.99
N PRO A 566 -1.86 -34.55 21.58
CA PRO A 566 -3.06 -35.37 21.37
C PRO A 566 -4.31 -34.71 21.97
N TYR A 567 -5.47 -34.95 21.33
CA TYR A 567 -6.71 -34.25 21.68
C TYR A 567 -7.26 -34.54 23.08
N ARG A 568 -7.04 -35.73 23.62
CA ARG A 568 -7.59 -36.16 24.92
C ARG A 568 -6.64 -35.94 26.08
N THR A 569 -5.73 -34.98 25.91
CA THR A 569 -4.77 -34.58 26.94
C THR A 569 -5.11 -33.17 27.43
N GLU A 570 -4.89 -32.92 28.72
CA GLU A 570 -5.07 -31.58 29.30
C GLU A 570 -4.14 -30.56 28.62
N GLN A 571 -2.95 -31.00 28.21
CA GLN A 571 -1.90 -30.16 27.60
C GLN A 571 -2.42 -29.45 26.36
N LYS A 572 -3.30 -30.10 25.59
CA LYS A 572 -3.90 -29.53 24.39
C LYS A 572 -4.70 -28.26 24.69
N TYR A 573 -5.48 -28.28 25.76
CA TYR A 573 -6.39 -27.19 26.10
C TYR A 573 -5.72 -26.16 27.00
N ASP A 574 -4.81 -26.61 27.86
CA ASP A 574 -3.95 -25.74 28.67
C ASP A 574 -3.05 -24.87 27.79
N SER A 575 -2.40 -25.44 26.75
CA SER A 575 -1.58 -24.66 25.83
C SER A 575 -2.39 -23.63 25.05
N CYS A 576 -3.62 -23.99 24.64
CA CYS A 576 -4.53 -23.08 23.95
C CYS A 576 -4.91 -21.89 24.85
N LEU A 577 -5.26 -22.15 26.12
CA LEU A 577 -5.56 -21.10 27.09
C LEU A 577 -4.34 -20.20 27.34
N VAL A 578 -3.16 -20.78 27.55
CA VAL A 578 -1.93 -20.02 27.78
C VAL A 578 -1.58 -19.15 26.58
N GLY A 579 -1.81 -19.63 25.35
CA GLY A 579 -1.68 -18.82 24.14
C GLY A 579 -2.55 -17.57 24.16
N PHE A 580 -3.86 -17.71 24.44
CA PHE A 580 -4.77 -16.57 24.55
C PHE A 580 -4.33 -15.58 25.62
N LEU A 581 -3.89 -16.07 26.78
CA LEU A 581 -3.39 -15.22 27.86
C LEU A 581 -2.09 -14.51 27.46
N GLN A 582 -1.19 -15.19 26.73
CA GLN A 582 0.04 -14.59 26.22
C GLN A 582 -0.27 -13.46 25.24
N GLU A 583 -1.15 -13.67 24.27
CA GLU A 583 -1.58 -12.62 23.33
C GLU A 583 -2.24 -11.44 24.04
N TYR A 584 -3.06 -11.71 25.06
CA TYR A 584 -3.66 -10.66 25.89
C TYR A 584 -2.59 -9.81 26.57
N VAL A 585 -1.58 -10.45 27.19
CA VAL A 585 -0.44 -9.79 27.85
C VAL A 585 0.32 -8.94 26.84
N PHE A 586 0.53 -9.45 25.63
CA PHE A 586 1.26 -8.77 24.55
C PHE A 586 0.53 -7.58 23.94
N GLY A 587 -0.76 -7.38 24.23
CA GLY A 587 -1.54 -6.23 23.76
C GLY A 587 -2.41 -6.51 22.54
N THR A 588 -2.55 -7.76 22.11
CA THR A 588 -3.39 -8.15 20.97
C THR A 588 -4.84 -7.75 21.20
N SER A 589 -5.43 -6.97 20.30
CA SER A 589 -6.75 -6.33 20.50
C SER A 589 -7.92 -7.21 20.08
N MET A 590 -7.68 -8.12 19.15
CA MET A 590 -8.65 -9.14 18.74
C MET A 590 -7.97 -10.50 18.72
N ILE A 591 -8.52 -11.46 19.45
CA ILE A 591 -7.98 -12.81 19.62
C ILE A 591 -9.07 -13.79 19.20
N VAL A 592 -8.90 -14.42 18.05
CA VAL A 592 -9.89 -15.31 17.44
C VAL A 592 -9.43 -16.76 17.55
N LEU A 593 -10.27 -17.65 18.06
CA LEU A 593 -10.08 -19.09 17.89
C LEU A 593 -10.55 -19.49 16.48
N GLU A 594 -9.60 -19.88 15.64
CA GLU A 594 -9.90 -20.30 14.28
C GLU A 594 -10.53 -21.69 14.25
N SER A 595 -9.87 -22.66 14.87
CA SER A 595 -10.10 -24.07 14.60
C SER A 595 -10.42 -24.90 15.84
N GLY A 596 -11.00 -26.09 15.62
CA GLY A 596 -11.33 -27.06 16.66
C GLY A 596 -12.71 -26.88 17.31
N ALA A 597 -13.21 -25.65 17.45
CA ALA A 597 -14.44 -25.36 18.21
C ALA A 597 -15.75 -25.86 17.56
N GLN A 598 -15.74 -26.22 16.27
CA GLN A 598 -16.93 -26.75 15.57
C GLN A 598 -16.84 -28.25 15.24
N GLY A 599 -15.69 -28.86 15.50
CA GLY A 599 -15.37 -30.23 15.14
C GLY A 599 -13.87 -30.40 14.96
N LYS A 600 -13.42 -31.65 14.85
CA LYS A 600 -12.01 -31.95 14.54
C LYS A 600 -11.73 -31.72 13.05
N GLN A 601 -10.95 -30.69 12.75
CA GLN A 601 -10.54 -30.35 11.40
C GLN A 601 -9.20 -31.02 11.05
N ALA A 602 -8.26 -31.06 11.99
CA ALA A 602 -6.93 -31.68 11.84
C ALA A 602 -6.86 -33.15 12.26
N TRP A 603 -7.99 -33.87 12.32
CA TRP A 603 -8.07 -35.28 12.77
C TRP A 603 -7.12 -36.25 12.04
N GLN A 604 -6.72 -35.93 10.80
CA GLN A 604 -5.78 -36.78 10.04
C GLN A 604 -4.32 -36.64 10.52
N TYR A 605 -4.01 -35.56 11.22
CA TYR A 605 -2.65 -35.16 11.57
C TYR A 605 -2.40 -35.30 13.08
N THR A 606 -3.40 -34.98 13.88
CA THR A 606 -3.35 -35.04 15.35
C THR A 606 -4.01 -36.32 15.86
N SER A 607 -3.34 -37.05 16.74
CA SER A 607 -3.94 -38.21 17.42
C SER A 607 -4.92 -37.80 18.51
N ASP A 608 -5.86 -38.68 18.83
CA ASP A 608 -6.71 -38.52 20.02
C ASP A 608 -5.91 -38.78 21.29
N GLU A 609 -5.13 -39.86 21.27
CA GLU A 609 -4.34 -40.34 22.40
C GLU A 609 -2.86 -40.46 22.00
N PRO A 610 -1.92 -40.46 22.96
CA PRO A 610 -0.52 -40.75 22.69
C PRO A 610 -0.33 -42.11 21.99
N GLY A 611 0.42 -42.12 20.89
CA GLY A 611 0.75 -43.35 20.15
C GLY A 611 -0.35 -43.89 19.23
N GLN A 612 -1.49 -43.22 19.11
CA GLN A 612 -2.59 -43.69 18.25
C GLN A 612 -2.19 -43.72 16.75
N PRO A 613 -2.36 -44.86 16.05
CA PRO A 613 -2.18 -44.98 14.61
C PRO A 613 -3.06 -44.00 13.83
N LYS A 614 -2.66 -43.66 12.61
CA LYS A 614 -3.38 -42.68 11.77
C LYS A 614 -4.75 -43.20 11.35
N GLU A 615 -4.84 -44.50 11.12
CA GLU A 615 -6.00 -45.23 10.60
C GLU A 615 -7.15 -45.30 11.61
N GLU A 616 -6.84 -45.16 12.90
CA GLU A 616 -7.80 -45.19 14.01
C GLU A 616 -8.37 -43.81 14.36
N ARG A 617 -7.84 -42.74 13.76
CA ARG A 617 -8.27 -41.37 14.03
C ARG A 617 -9.60 -41.09 13.36
N ALA A 618 -10.52 -40.51 14.10
CA ALA A 618 -11.86 -40.22 13.61
C ALA A 618 -12.21 -38.73 13.70
N LYS A 619 -13.02 -38.27 12.75
CA LYS A 619 -13.66 -36.96 12.83
C LYS A 619 -14.62 -36.92 14.02
N GLU A 620 -14.70 -35.77 14.67
CA GLU A 620 -15.77 -35.43 15.60
C GLU A 620 -16.51 -34.19 15.09
N GLY A 621 -17.84 -34.17 15.28
CA GLY A 621 -18.68 -33.03 14.94
C GLY A 621 -18.80 -32.02 16.08
N TYR A 622 -19.79 -31.12 15.97
CA TYR A 622 -20.00 -29.99 16.87
C TYR A 622 -20.13 -30.37 18.36
N ASP A 623 -20.82 -31.47 18.66
CA ASP A 623 -21.04 -31.96 20.02
C ASP A 623 -19.98 -32.96 20.51
N GLY A 624 -18.92 -33.16 19.72
CA GLY A 624 -17.79 -34.01 20.05
C GLY A 624 -16.99 -33.49 21.25
N TYR A 625 -16.17 -34.38 21.81
CA TYR A 625 -15.30 -34.09 22.94
C TYR A 625 -14.39 -32.89 22.63
N VAL A 626 -13.71 -32.91 21.48
CA VAL A 626 -12.73 -31.87 21.12
C VAL A 626 -13.38 -30.51 20.93
N ALA A 627 -14.49 -30.49 20.19
CA ALA A 627 -15.19 -29.25 19.88
C ALA A 627 -15.70 -28.55 21.15
N LYS A 628 -16.25 -29.32 22.09
CA LYS A 628 -16.69 -28.80 23.39
C LYS A 628 -15.54 -28.22 24.20
N HIS A 629 -14.42 -28.94 24.32
CA HIS A 629 -13.29 -28.47 25.13
C HIS A 629 -12.64 -27.20 24.56
N TYR A 630 -12.58 -27.04 23.25
CA TYR A 630 -12.14 -25.77 22.64
C TYR A 630 -13.10 -24.60 22.92
N ARG A 631 -14.41 -24.85 22.91
CA ARG A 631 -15.41 -23.84 23.31
C ARG A 631 -15.29 -23.52 24.80
N ASP A 632 -15.03 -24.50 25.65
CA ASP A 632 -14.80 -24.30 27.09
C ASP A 632 -13.56 -23.44 27.35
N VAL A 633 -12.46 -23.65 26.61
CA VAL A 633 -11.26 -22.80 26.68
C VAL A 633 -11.57 -21.36 26.27
N THR A 634 -12.30 -21.17 25.16
CA THR A 634 -12.69 -19.83 24.68
C THR A 634 -13.56 -19.11 25.69
N LYS A 635 -14.57 -19.81 26.25
CA LYS A 635 -15.44 -19.28 27.30
C LYS A 635 -14.63 -18.90 28.55
N LYS A 636 -13.76 -19.79 29.02
CA LYS A 636 -12.89 -19.54 30.18
C LYS A 636 -12.01 -18.31 29.99
N PHE A 637 -11.44 -18.14 28.79
CA PHE A 637 -10.66 -16.96 28.47
C PHE A 637 -11.51 -15.68 28.43
N TYR A 638 -12.68 -15.72 27.78
CA TYR A 638 -13.56 -14.56 27.72
C TYR A 638 -14.10 -14.14 29.08
N GLU A 639 -14.47 -15.09 29.95
CA GLU A 639 -14.82 -14.84 31.35
C GLU A 639 -13.68 -14.17 32.11
N TRP A 640 -12.44 -14.62 31.90
CA TRP A 640 -11.26 -13.99 32.48
C TRP A 640 -11.06 -12.55 32.00
N VAL A 641 -11.22 -12.28 30.69
CA VAL A 641 -11.13 -10.93 30.12
C VAL A 641 -12.19 -9.99 30.70
N LYS A 642 -13.44 -10.46 30.86
CA LYS A 642 -14.52 -9.69 31.50
C LYS A 642 -14.18 -9.36 32.96
N ALA A 643 -13.65 -10.33 33.71
CA ALA A 643 -13.27 -10.14 35.11
C ALA A 643 -12.00 -9.28 35.26
N ASN A 644 -11.14 -9.24 34.23
CA ASN A 644 -9.87 -8.53 34.23
C ASN A 644 -9.75 -7.65 32.98
N PRO A 645 -10.47 -6.52 32.89
CA PRO A 645 -10.33 -5.61 31.76
C PRO A 645 -8.89 -5.15 31.58
N ARG A 646 -8.44 -5.11 30.33
CA ARG A 646 -7.09 -4.69 30.00
C ARG A 646 -6.92 -3.20 30.30
N ASP A 647 -5.73 -2.85 30.74
CA ASP A 647 -5.38 -1.45 30.91
C ASP A 647 -5.28 -0.74 29.55
N LYS A 648 -5.35 0.59 29.59
CA LYS A 648 -5.34 1.41 28.37
C LYS A 648 -3.97 1.39 27.68
N GLY A 649 -4.00 1.60 26.36
CA GLY A 649 -2.81 1.73 25.54
C GLY A 649 -2.22 0.37 25.12
N THR A 650 -0.90 0.34 24.92
CA THR A 650 -0.13 -0.84 24.52
C THR A 650 1.00 -1.08 25.52
N PRO A 651 1.57 -2.30 25.61
CA PRO A 651 2.67 -2.58 26.53
C PRO A 651 3.89 -1.67 26.34
N GLU A 652 4.57 -1.32 27.43
CA GLU A 652 5.89 -0.69 27.37
C GLU A 652 6.92 -1.63 26.70
N THR A 653 7.74 -1.08 25.80
CA THR A 653 8.84 -1.79 25.12
C THR A 653 10.02 -0.87 24.97
N LYS A 654 11.22 -1.37 25.29
CA LYS A 654 12.47 -0.60 25.18
C LYS A 654 13.55 -1.28 24.34
N VAL A 655 13.25 -2.48 23.85
CA VAL A 655 14.16 -3.28 23.02
C VAL A 655 13.45 -3.61 21.72
N ALA A 656 14.18 -3.49 20.61
CA ALA A 656 13.72 -3.93 19.30
C ALA A 656 14.72 -4.88 18.65
N MET A 657 14.19 -5.98 18.12
CA MET A 657 14.84 -6.79 17.09
C MET A 657 14.58 -6.12 15.73
N ALA A 658 15.63 -5.85 14.98
CA ALA A 658 15.52 -5.25 13.66
C ALA A 658 15.29 -6.33 12.59
N LEU A 659 14.20 -6.18 11.82
CA LEU A 659 14.11 -6.74 10.48
C LEU A 659 14.72 -5.71 9.53
N GLY A 660 15.92 -5.98 9.02
CA GLY A 660 16.64 -5.02 8.19
C GLY A 660 15.96 -4.76 6.85
N ASN A 661 16.49 -3.80 6.11
CA ASN A 661 15.94 -3.46 4.81
C ASN A 661 16.06 -4.65 3.86
N LEU A 662 14.93 -5.02 3.24
CA LEU A 662 14.78 -6.20 2.37
C LEU A 662 14.92 -7.56 3.08
N ASP A 663 14.90 -7.59 4.41
CA ASP A 663 14.78 -8.84 5.17
C ASP A 663 13.41 -9.49 4.93
N ALA A 664 13.40 -10.82 4.81
CA ALA A 664 12.22 -11.65 4.60
C ALA A 664 12.21 -12.85 5.57
N TYR A 665 12.66 -12.63 6.80
CA TYR A 665 12.58 -13.61 7.87
C TYR A 665 11.12 -13.92 8.21
N LEU A 666 10.74 -15.18 8.05
CA LEU A 666 9.38 -15.69 8.20
C LEU A 666 9.16 -16.32 9.58
N GLY A 667 10.26 -16.64 10.29
CA GLY A 667 10.29 -17.41 11.54
C GLY A 667 11.21 -18.64 11.48
N GLN A 668 11.36 -19.35 12.60
CA GLN A 668 12.40 -20.39 12.77
C GLN A 668 12.18 -21.73 12.03
N ASN A 669 11.01 -22.00 11.45
CA ASN A 669 10.60 -23.37 11.12
C ASN A 669 10.88 -23.86 9.68
N GLY A 670 11.97 -23.44 9.02
CA GLY A 670 12.28 -24.07 7.73
C GLY A 670 13.43 -23.50 6.90
N GLY A 671 13.96 -24.36 6.02
CA GLY A 671 14.87 -24.01 4.93
C GLY A 671 14.14 -23.30 3.78
N PHE A 672 13.43 -22.21 4.12
CA PHE A 672 12.62 -21.46 3.18
C PHE A 672 13.48 -20.79 2.11
N THR A 673 12.81 -20.44 1.02
CA THR A 673 13.41 -19.62 -0.02
C THR A 673 13.09 -18.16 0.27
N VAL A 674 14.12 -17.32 0.25
CA VAL A 674 14.02 -15.88 0.47
C VAL A 674 13.19 -15.26 -0.65
N TRP A 675 12.21 -14.44 -0.28
CA TRP A 675 11.27 -13.78 -1.20
C TRP A 675 10.54 -14.73 -2.19
N SER A 676 10.35 -16.00 -1.83
CA SER A 676 9.82 -17.05 -2.72
C SER A 676 10.57 -17.22 -4.05
N GLN A 677 11.82 -16.78 -4.14
CA GLN A 677 12.66 -16.88 -5.35
C GLN A 677 13.18 -18.32 -5.58
N HIS A 678 12.26 -19.27 -5.79
CA HIS A 678 12.55 -20.71 -5.86
C HIS A 678 13.55 -21.08 -6.95
N ASP A 679 13.59 -20.34 -8.08
CA ASP A 679 14.55 -20.63 -9.15
C ASP A 679 15.94 -20.06 -8.84
N ASN A 680 16.04 -18.84 -8.27
CA ASN A 680 17.31 -18.35 -7.69
C ASN A 680 17.85 -19.31 -6.63
N ALA A 681 17.00 -19.89 -5.79
CA ALA A 681 17.41 -20.88 -4.79
C ALA A 681 17.84 -22.24 -5.38
N LYS A 682 17.45 -22.57 -6.60
CA LYS A 682 17.96 -23.76 -7.31
C LYS A 682 19.36 -23.52 -7.86
N THR A 683 19.59 -22.34 -8.45
CA THR A 683 20.88 -21.99 -9.08
C THR A 683 21.92 -21.59 -8.04
N ASN A 684 21.51 -20.91 -6.96
CA ASN A 684 22.39 -20.45 -5.91
C ASN A 684 21.76 -20.63 -4.50
N SER A 685 21.64 -21.90 -4.11
CA SER A 685 21.02 -22.29 -2.84
C SER A 685 21.70 -21.71 -1.59
N ALA A 686 23.00 -21.42 -1.65
CA ALA A 686 23.76 -20.87 -0.52
C ALA A 686 23.34 -19.43 -0.16
N LEU A 687 22.86 -18.66 -1.15
CA LEU A 687 22.43 -17.28 -0.94
C LEU A 687 20.92 -17.15 -0.75
N TRP A 688 20.12 -17.89 -1.55
CA TRP A 688 18.68 -17.67 -1.65
C TRP A 688 17.81 -18.62 -0.82
N LYS A 689 18.41 -19.61 -0.15
CA LYS A 689 17.75 -20.33 0.94
C LYS A 689 18.15 -19.74 2.28
N TYR A 690 17.35 -20.03 3.30
CA TYR A 690 17.64 -19.65 4.68
C TYR A 690 19.04 -20.09 5.08
N GLY A 691 19.85 -19.11 5.49
CA GLY A 691 21.28 -19.24 5.66
C GLY A 691 21.77 -18.53 6.91
N ALA A 692 22.99 -18.00 6.82
CA ALA A 692 23.61 -17.28 7.94
C ALA A 692 22.79 -16.05 8.43
N PRO A 693 22.17 -15.23 7.56
CA PRO A 693 21.32 -14.12 8.01
C PRO A 693 20.12 -14.61 8.84
N GLU A 694 19.36 -15.59 8.33
CA GLU A 694 18.16 -16.08 9.03
C GLU A 694 18.49 -16.84 10.32
N LYS A 695 19.66 -17.48 10.39
CA LYS A 695 20.15 -18.08 11.65
C LYS A 695 20.41 -17.02 12.73
N GLY A 696 20.79 -15.79 12.35
CA GLY A 696 20.95 -14.70 13.31
C GLY A 696 19.62 -14.15 13.79
N GLN A 697 18.60 -14.04 12.93
CA GLN A 697 17.23 -13.74 13.39
C GLN A 697 16.69 -14.82 14.32
N ALA A 698 16.90 -16.10 13.98
CA ALA A 698 16.54 -17.22 14.85
C ALA A 698 17.24 -17.15 16.21
N LEU A 699 18.52 -16.79 16.25
CA LEU A 699 19.25 -16.59 17.50
C LEU A 699 18.65 -15.48 18.37
N LEU A 700 18.28 -14.35 17.76
CA LEU A 700 17.61 -13.26 18.48
C LEU A 700 16.25 -13.70 19.03
N GLU A 701 15.49 -14.44 18.24
CA GLU A 701 14.23 -15.04 18.69
C GLU A 701 14.46 -15.98 19.90
N ASP A 702 15.50 -16.83 19.89
CA ASP A 702 15.84 -17.69 21.03
C ASP A 702 16.29 -16.90 22.29
N ILE A 703 16.89 -15.72 22.11
CA ILE A 703 17.36 -14.87 23.21
C ILE A 703 16.19 -14.14 23.87
N PHE A 704 15.34 -13.50 23.06
CA PHE A 704 14.28 -12.62 23.53
C PHE A 704 12.95 -13.33 23.78
N PHE A 705 12.71 -14.43 23.06
CA PHE A 705 11.52 -15.27 23.14
C PHE A 705 11.90 -16.74 23.29
N PRO A 706 12.61 -17.12 24.38
CA PRO A 706 13.03 -18.50 24.61
C PRO A 706 11.82 -19.43 24.76
N ARG A 707 11.92 -20.65 24.20
CA ARG A 707 10.88 -21.69 24.26
C ARG A 707 11.39 -22.91 25.05
N PRO A 708 11.26 -22.92 26.38
CA PRO A 708 11.64 -24.06 27.20
C PRO A 708 10.87 -25.31 26.73
N LYS A 709 11.58 -26.44 26.56
CA LYS A 709 11.00 -27.64 25.94
C LYS A 709 9.93 -28.32 26.80
N ASP A 710 9.96 -28.06 28.10
CA ASP A 710 9.20 -28.74 29.14
C ASP A 710 7.93 -27.98 29.58
N LEU A 711 7.55 -26.88 28.90
CA LEU A 711 6.34 -26.12 29.24
C LEU A 711 5.03 -26.90 29.05
N VAL A 712 5.03 -27.88 28.14
CA VAL A 712 3.86 -28.73 27.82
C VAL A 712 4.12 -30.21 28.09
N GLU A 713 4.93 -30.51 29.12
CA GLU A 713 5.28 -31.88 29.52
C GLU A 713 4.03 -32.78 29.65
N PRO A 714 4.06 -34.05 29.17
CA PRO A 714 5.20 -34.80 28.62
C PRO A 714 5.54 -34.50 27.15
N PHE A 715 4.83 -33.57 26.51
CA PHE A 715 5.07 -33.21 25.12
C PHE A 715 6.12 -32.10 25.01
N GLY A 716 6.75 -31.99 23.84
CA GLY A 716 7.68 -30.91 23.55
C GLY A 716 6.95 -29.61 23.26
N ASN A 717 7.42 -28.51 23.84
CA ASN A 717 6.97 -27.17 23.46
C ASN A 717 7.68 -26.69 22.20
N SER A 718 6.88 -26.21 21.25
CA SER A 718 7.37 -25.50 20.06
C SER A 718 6.88 -24.06 19.97
N TRP A 719 5.98 -23.59 20.85
CA TRP A 719 5.19 -22.39 20.56
C TRP A 719 5.23 -21.31 21.63
N LEU A 720 5.08 -21.69 22.90
CA LEU A 720 4.98 -20.77 24.02
C LEU A 720 6.36 -20.27 24.42
N ALA A 721 6.53 -18.95 24.55
CA ALA A 721 7.85 -18.35 24.75
C ALA A 721 7.89 -17.25 25.82
N GLY A 722 8.92 -17.27 26.68
CA GLY A 722 9.06 -16.31 27.77
C GLY A 722 9.50 -14.94 27.30
N THR A 723 9.54 -13.97 28.22
CA THR A 723 10.07 -12.64 27.93
C THR A 723 11.04 -12.21 29.04
N PRO A 724 12.21 -12.86 29.17
CA PRO A 724 13.13 -12.67 30.30
C PRO A 724 13.65 -11.22 30.43
N TYR A 725 13.68 -10.47 29.33
CA TYR A 725 14.15 -9.08 29.27
C TYR A 725 13.02 -8.06 29.12
N GLY A 726 11.76 -8.47 29.35
CA GLY A 726 10.57 -7.67 29.11
C GLY A 726 10.05 -7.78 27.67
N GLN A 727 9.04 -6.98 27.35
CA GLN A 727 8.48 -6.96 26.00
C GLN A 727 9.49 -6.38 25.01
N VAL A 728 9.68 -7.11 23.91
CA VAL A 728 10.54 -6.75 22.78
C VAL A 728 9.65 -6.59 21.56
N ASP A 729 9.92 -5.60 20.71
CA ASP A 729 9.27 -5.50 19.41
C ASP A 729 10.15 -6.09 18.32
N VAL A 730 9.52 -6.66 17.29
CA VAL A 730 10.19 -6.99 16.04
C VAL A 730 9.76 -5.96 15.01
N MET A 731 10.72 -5.19 14.50
CA MET A 731 10.44 -3.93 13.80
C MET A 731 11.27 -3.83 12.52
N GLN A 732 10.60 -3.46 11.43
CA GLN A 732 11.28 -3.25 10.15
C GLN A 732 12.03 -1.91 10.08
N ILE A 733 13.29 -1.95 9.65
CA ILE A 733 14.14 -0.78 9.42
C ILE A 733 14.45 -0.67 7.91
N ASP A 734 13.81 0.27 7.22
CA ASP A 734 13.91 0.45 5.76
C ASP A 734 13.76 1.93 5.35
N ASP A 735 13.61 2.20 4.05
CA ASP A 735 13.45 3.54 3.47
C ASP A 735 12.11 4.23 3.84
N ASP A 736 11.18 3.56 4.51
CA ASP A 736 9.93 4.15 5.02
C ASP A 736 9.95 4.34 6.55
N SER A 737 11.02 3.91 7.21
CA SER A 737 11.22 4.13 8.64
C SER A 737 11.60 5.58 8.93
N SER A 738 11.27 6.05 10.12
CA SER A 738 11.60 7.40 10.58
C SER A 738 12.17 7.33 11.99
N ILE A 739 12.87 8.38 12.40
CA ILE A 739 13.42 8.44 13.75
C ILE A 739 12.32 8.35 14.81
N ALA A 740 11.11 8.81 14.51
CA ALA A 740 9.97 8.70 15.41
C ALA A 740 9.56 7.25 15.69
N ASP A 741 9.79 6.34 14.73
CA ASP A 741 9.50 4.93 14.91
C ASP A 741 10.51 4.25 15.87
N LEU A 742 11.72 4.82 16.01
CA LEU A 742 12.81 4.27 16.83
C LEU A 742 12.95 4.91 18.21
N LYS A 743 12.40 6.12 18.44
CA LYS A 743 12.55 6.90 19.68
C LYS A 743 12.15 6.16 20.96
N ARG A 744 11.37 5.08 20.87
CA ARG A 744 10.91 4.29 22.01
C ARG A 744 11.90 3.21 22.47
N TYR A 745 12.88 2.86 21.64
CA TYR A 745 13.81 1.78 21.94
C TYR A 745 15.13 2.36 22.47
N ASP A 746 15.61 1.79 23.57
CA ASP A 746 16.93 2.05 24.13
C ASP A 746 17.99 1.14 23.48
N LEU A 747 17.55 -0.04 22.99
CA LEU A 747 18.38 -1.05 22.34
C LEU A 747 17.74 -1.52 21.02
N LEU A 748 18.50 -1.43 19.94
CA LEU A 748 18.15 -1.93 18.61
C LEU A 748 19.19 -2.96 18.18
N VAL A 749 18.76 -4.17 17.82
CA VAL A 749 19.65 -5.30 17.55
C VAL A 749 19.34 -5.89 16.17
N PHE A 750 20.31 -5.85 15.27
CA PHE A 750 20.24 -6.52 13.96
C PHE A 750 20.84 -7.91 14.05
N GLY A 751 20.08 -8.92 13.61
CA GLY A 751 20.57 -10.29 13.48
C GLY A 751 20.37 -10.90 12.08
N GLY A 752 19.68 -10.21 11.18
CA GLY A 752 19.29 -10.73 9.87
C GLY A 752 19.85 -9.96 8.69
N TRP A 753 19.19 -10.09 7.55
CA TRP A 753 19.61 -9.40 6.34
C TRP A 753 19.36 -7.89 6.46
N ASN A 754 20.27 -7.08 5.93
CA ASN A 754 20.03 -5.66 5.72
C ASN A 754 20.77 -5.20 4.47
N THR A 755 20.03 -4.63 3.51
CA THR A 755 20.63 -3.84 2.43
C THR A 755 20.67 -2.38 2.86
N MET A 756 21.85 -1.89 3.23
CA MET A 756 22.08 -0.52 3.65
C MET A 756 21.77 0.48 2.52
N THR A 757 20.95 1.48 2.83
CA THR A 757 20.66 2.61 1.95
C THR A 757 21.15 3.90 2.61
N PRO A 758 21.31 5.01 1.84
CA PRO A 758 21.65 6.30 2.42
C PRO A 758 20.65 6.74 3.51
N HIS A 759 19.37 6.42 3.31
CA HIS A 759 18.31 6.70 4.27
C HIS A 759 18.49 5.90 5.57
N VAL A 760 18.63 4.57 5.47
CA VAL A 760 18.80 3.70 6.64
C VAL A 760 20.06 4.07 7.41
N LYS A 761 21.16 4.39 6.72
CA LYS A 761 22.38 4.91 7.36
C LYS A 761 22.11 6.18 8.17
N ASP A 762 21.48 7.20 7.57
CA ASP A 762 21.15 8.45 8.24
C ASP A 762 20.25 8.24 9.46
N LEU A 763 19.24 7.38 9.32
CA LEU A 763 18.32 7.02 10.41
C LEU A 763 19.05 6.38 11.60
N LEU A 764 19.91 5.40 11.33
CA LEU A 764 20.69 4.71 12.37
C LEU A 764 21.69 5.65 13.05
N GLU A 765 22.34 6.53 12.29
CA GLU A 765 23.23 7.56 12.83
C GLU A 765 22.49 8.50 13.78
N ARG A 766 21.31 8.98 13.39
CA ARG A 766 20.47 9.83 14.24
C ARG A 766 19.94 9.11 15.47
N TYR A 767 19.56 7.84 15.35
CA TYR A 767 19.12 7.01 16.47
C TYR A 767 20.21 6.89 17.54
N VAL A 768 21.43 6.50 17.15
CA VAL A 768 22.55 6.39 18.10
C VAL A 768 22.93 7.77 18.65
N ASN A 769 22.99 8.80 17.80
CA ASN A 769 23.31 10.16 18.25
C ASN A 769 22.32 10.68 19.31
N ALA A 770 21.05 10.28 19.23
CA ALA A 770 20.01 10.65 20.18
C ALA A 770 20.06 9.91 21.52
N GLY A 771 20.86 8.84 21.64
CA GLY A 771 21.00 8.05 22.88
C GLY A 771 20.78 6.55 22.72
N GLY A 772 20.38 6.10 21.53
CA GLY A 772 20.14 4.67 21.28
C GLY A 772 21.41 3.82 21.37
N THR A 773 21.25 2.57 21.82
CA THR A 773 22.26 1.53 21.66
C THR A 773 21.95 0.70 20.42
N LEU A 774 22.93 0.55 19.53
CA LEU A 774 22.80 -0.21 18.29
C LEU A 774 23.77 -1.40 18.27
N VAL A 775 23.31 -2.59 17.88
CA VAL A 775 24.15 -3.75 17.61
C VAL A 775 23.97 -4.16 16.16
N MET A 776 25.07 -4.25 15.41
CA MET A 776 25.12 -4.69 14.02
C MET A 776 26.34 -5.57 13.74
N SER A 777 26.34 -6.22 12.58
CA SER A 777 27.46 -6.98 12.04
C SER A 777 27.89 -6.44 10.67
N ARG A 778 29.17 -6.61 10.31
CA ARG A 778 29.74 -6.11 9.06
C ARG A 778 28.91 -6.45 7.80
N PRO A 779 28.37 -7.68 7.61
CA PRO A 779 27.55 -8.01 6.43
C PRO A 779 26.28 -7.18 6.31
N GLU A 780 25.73 -6.67 7.42
CA GLU A 780 24.52 -5.83 7.42
C GLU A 780 24.78 -4.41 6.90
N LEU A 781 26.04 -4.06 6.62
CA LEU A 781 26.41 -2.79 6.00
C LEU A 781 26.37 -2.86 4.46
N THR A 782 26.11 -4.03 3.89
CA THR A 782 26.12 -4.26 2.43
C THR A 782 25.06 -3.44 1.70
N THR A 783 25.39 -2.91 0.52
CA THR A 783 24.44 -2.25 -0.38
C THR A 783 23.93 -3.17 -1.49
N ARG A 784 24.29 -4.46 -1.45
CA ARG A 784 23.99 -5.42 -2.51
C ARG A 784 22.50 -5.81 -2.53
N LEU A 785 21.98 -6.00 -3.74
CA LEU A 785 20.61 -6.43 -4.01
C LEU A 785 20.51 -7.90 -4.46
N ASP A 786 21.62 -8.48 -4.92
CA ASP A 786 21.72 -9.87 -5.36
C ASP A 786 21.85 -10.89 -4.21
N ARG A 787 21.86 -10.37 -2.97
CA ARG A 787 21.98 -11.12 -1.73
C ARG A 787 23.32 -11.84 -1.54
N ASP A 788 24.39 -11.46 -2.24
CA ASP A 788 25.69 -12.10 -2.02
C ASP A 788 26.38 -11.59 -0.75
N PHE A 789 26.14 -12.28 0.36
CA PHE A 789 26.82 -12.08 1.65
C PHE A 789 28.10 -12.91 1.82
N ILE A 790 28.54 -13.63 0.78
CA ILE A 790 29.73 -14.48 0.85
C ILE A 790 30.92 -13.74 0.23
N ASN A 791 30.73 -13.18 -0.98
CA ASN A 791 31.80 -12.61 -1.78
C ASN A 791 31.77 -11.06 -1.83
N TYR A 792 31.08 -10.42 -0.89
CA TYR A 792 31.09 -8.96 -0.80
C TYR A 792 32.50 -8.45 -0.42
N THR A 793 32.77 -7.20 -0.75
CA THR A 793 34.02 -6.50 -0.38
C THR A 793 33.71 -5.20 0.34
N ASP A 794 34.72 -4.51 0.86
CA ASP A 794 34.56 -3.19 1.49
C ASP A 794 33.91 -2.15 0.56
N ALA A 795 34.08 -2.30 -0.76
CA ALA A 795 33.43 -1.43 -1.74
C ALA A 795 31.91 -1.63 -1.81
N ASP A 796 31.41 -2.79 -1.37
CA ASP A 796 29.98 -3.10 -1.28
C ASP A 796 29.37 -2.62 0.05
N LEU A 797 30.17 -2.06 0.98
CA LEU A 797 29.72 -1.67 2.29
C LEU A 797 29.51 -0.15 2.39
N MET A 798 28.41 0.22 3.01
CA MET A 798 28.15 1.61 3.39
C MET A 798 28.34 1.77 4.90
N ALA A 799 29.51 2.28 5.28
CA ALA A 799 29.88 2.44 6.68
C ALA A 799 29.04 3.51 7.39
N PRO A 800 28.31 3.17 8.47
CA PRO A 800 27.71 4.16 9.34
C PRO A 800 28.78 4.77 10.25
N PHE A 801 28.52 5.96 10.78
CA PHE A 801 29.36 6.67 11.76
C PHE A 801 30.73 7.12 11.21
N GLY A 802 30.87 7.22 9.88
CA GLY A 802 32.05 7.76 9.21
C GLY A 802 33.32 6.89 9.30
N PHE A 803 33.20 5.64 9.76
CA PHE A 803 34.33 4.73 9.94
C PHE A 803 33.93 3.27 9.73
N LEU A 804 34.61 2.59 8.81
CA LEU A 804 34.56 1.14 8.66
C LEU A 804 35.74 0.51 9.40
N PRO A 805 35.53 -0.29 10.47
CA PRO A 805 36.62 -1.04 11.07
C PRO A 805 37.24 -2.03 10.08
N PRO A 806 38.55 -2.33 10.18
CA PRO A 806 39.16 -3.41 9.41
C PRO A 806 38.46 -4.74 9.73
N GLU A 807 38.47 -5.66 8.77
CA GLU A 807 37.96 -7.02 9.00
C GLU A 807 38.72 -7.68 10.15
N GLY A 808 37.97 -8.22 11.12
CA GLY A 808 38.50 -8.94 12.28
C GLY A 808 38.02 -10.39 12.31
N LYS A 809 38.18 -11.05 13.45
CA LYS A 809 37.62 -12.40 13.66
C LYS A 809 36.11 -12.34 13.84
N ASP A 810 35.43 -13.46 13.60
CA ASP A 810 33.97 -13.60 13.80
C ASP A 810 33.51 -13.32 15.24
N THR A 811 34.41 -13.34 16.22
CA THR A 811 34.14 -13.04 17.64
C THR A 811 34.44 -11.60 18.05
N GLU A 812 35.09 -10.82 17.18
CA GLU A 812 35.54 -9.47 17.47
C GLU A 812 34.47 -8.44 17.07
N PHE A 813 34.31 -7.42 17.91
CA PHE A 813 33.46 -6.27 17.64
C PHE A 813 34.12 -5.01 18.18
N VAL A 814 33.76 -3.86 17.62
CA VAL A 814 34.12 -2.55 18.16
C VAL A 814 32.93 -1.98 18.94
N GLU A 815 33.19 -1.41 20.12
CA GLU A 815 32.25 -0.56 20.85
C GLU A 815 32.71 0.89 20.69
N LYS A 816 31.82 1.78 20.24
CA LYS A 816 32.12 3.21 20.12
C LYS A 816 30.94 4.07 20.56
N GLN A 817 31.26 5.16 21.26
CA GLN A 817 30.31 6.24 21.55
C GLN A 817 30.09 7.06 20.27
N PHE A 818 28.84 7.43 20.00
CA PHE A 818 28.47 8.36 18.92
C PHE A 818 27.31 9.23 19.38
N GLY A 819 27.56 10.53 19.53
CA GLY A 819 26.62 11.45 20.20
C GLY A 819 26.33 10.99 21.64
N LYS A 820 25.04 10.90 21.99
CA LYS A 820 24.59 10.47 23.32
C LYS A 820 24.52 8.95 23.50
N GLY A 821 24.54 8.19 22.41
CA GLY A 821 24.44 6.74 22.42
C GLY A 821 25.73 6.05 22.01
N ARG A 822 25.62 4.75 21.76
CA ARG A 822 26.77 3.90 21.39
C ARG A 822 26.37 2.82 20.42
N TYR A 823 27.33 2.33 19.65
CA TYR A 823 27.12 1.21 18.75
C TYR A 823 28.17 0.12 18.95
N PHE A 824 27.74 -1.10 18.67
CA PHE A 824 28.53 -2.30 18.64
C PHE A 824 28.51 -2.84 17.21
N LEU A 825 29.68 -3.00 16.59
CA LEU A 825 29.80 -3.52 15.23
C LEU A 825 30.73 -4.73 15.23
N PHE A 826 30.18 -5.93 15.00
CA PHE A 826 30.98 -7.12 14.75
C PHE A 826 31.77 -6.95 13.45
N THR A 827 33.08 -7.21 13.53
CA THR A 827 34.03 -6.88 12.46
C THR A 827 34.36 -8.06 11.55
N GLY A 828 33.91 -9.27 11.89
CA GLY A 828 34.09 -10.46 11.06
C GLY A 828 33.34 -10.36 9.73
N HIS A 829 33.89 -11.00 8.69
CA HIS A 829 33.31 -11.02 7.34
C HIS A 829 31.96 -11.76 7.28
N LYS A 830 31.74 -12.70 8.19
CA LYS A 830 30.52 -13.52 8.21
C LYS A 830 29.50 -12.95 9.18
N PHE A 831 28.23 -13.29 8.95
CA PHE A 831 27.20 -13.07 9.96
C PHE A 831 27.59 -13.79 11.26
N PRO A 832 27.36 -13.22 12.45
CA PRO A 832 27.81 -13.83 13.70
C PRO A 832 27.27 -15.25 13.89
N ALA A 833 26.03 -15.52 13.46
CA ALA A 833 25.41 -16.84 13.53
C ALA A 833 25.96 -17.88 12.51
N ALA A 834 26.92 -17.51 11.66
CA ALA A 834 27.53 -18.41 10.68
C ALA A 834 28.51 -19.41 11.32
N THR A 835 29.14 -19.04 12.44
CA THR A 835 30.10 -19.89 13.16
C THR A 835 29.66 -20.10 14.61
N LYS A 836 30.16 -21.16 15.24
CA LYS A 836 29.81 -21.49 16.62
C LYS A 836 30.32 -20.42 17.59
N GLU A 837 31.55 -19.97 17.37
CA GLU A 837 32.25 -18.99 18.19
C GLU A 837 31.62 -17.60 18.02
N GLY A 838 31.37 -17.17 16.77
CA GLY A 838 30.67 -15.92 16.47
C GLY A 838 29.27 -15.88 17.09
N ARG A 839 28.51 -16.99 16.98
CA ARG A 839 27.19 -17.14 17.61
C ARG A 839 27.25 -16.93 19.11
N ALA A 840 28.19 -17.58 19.79
CA ALA A 840 28.34 -17.47 21.24
C ALA A 840 28.75 -16.06 21.69
N ALA A 841 29.67 -15.42 20.96
CA ALA A 841 30.10 -14.04 21.26
C ALA A 841 28.96 -13.03 21.08
N TYR A 842 28.19 -13.18 20.00
CA TYR A 842 27.04 -12.34 19.71
C TYR A 842 25.92 -12.54 20.74
N GLU A 843 25.57 -13.79 21.06
CA GLU A 843 24.60 -14.09 22.11
C GLU A 843 24.99 -13.49 23.46
N ALA A 844 26.25 -13.64 23.87
CA ALA A 844 26.75 -13.07 25.12
C ALA A 844 26.64 -11.55 25.15
N LEU A 845 26.98 -10.87 24.04
CA LEU A 845 26.85 -9.42 23.95
C LEU A 845 25.38 -8.97 24.02
N VAL A 846 24.49 -9.59 23.24
CA VAL A 846 23.07 -9.22 23.20
C VAL A 846 22.41 -9.44 24.55
N ARG A 847 22.66 -10.58 25.22
CA ARG A 847 22.14 -10.84 26.58
C ARG A 847 22.63 -9.82 27.59
N ARG A 848 23.92 -9.44 27.53
CA ARG A 848 24.48 -8.39 28.38
C ARG A 848 23.75 -7.07 28.16
N LEU A 849 23.67 -6.60 26.92
CA LEU A 849 23.05 -5.31 26.59
C LEU A 849 21.56 -5.30 26.92
N ALA A 850 20.82 -6.37 26.65
CA ALA A 850 19.42 -6.51 27.02
C ALA A 850 19.21 -6.40 28.54
N SER A 851 20.14 -6.92 29.34
CA SER A 851 20.10 -6.82 30.80
C SER A 851 20.47 -5.43 31.36
N GLU A 852 21.16 -4.61 30.55
CA GLU A 852 21.53 -3.22 30.90
C GLU A 852 20.40 -2.23 30.61
N VAL A 853 19.43 -2.59 29.75
CA VAL A 853 18.26 -1.75 29.44
C VAL A 853 17.43 -1.55 30.70
N LYS A 854 17.17 -0.29 31.03
CA LYS A 854 16.40 0.09 32.22
C LYS A 854 14.91 -0.14 32.00
N GLN A 855 14.43 -1.32 32.35
CA GLN A 855 13.01 -1.65 32.33
C GLN A 855 12.29 -1.08 33.57
N THR A 856 10.99 -0.80 33.46
CA THR A 856 10.14 -0.47 34.63
C THR A 856 10.07 -1.65 35.59
N VAL A 857 9.93 -2.86 35.03
CA VAL A 857 9.94 -4.13 35.75
C VAL A 857 11.03 -5.00 35.16
N ARG A 858 11.78 -5.70 36.01
CA ARG A 858 12.79 -6.66 35.58
C ARG A 858 12.59 -7.98 36.30
N LEU A 859 12.57 -9.09 35.56
CA LEU A 859 12.67 -10.42 36.15
C LEU A 859 14.11 -10.66 36.61
N LEU A 860 14.25 -11.23 37.81
CA LEU A 860 15.55 -11.52 38.42
C LEU A 860 15.86 -13.00 38.28
N GLY A 861 17.10 -13.31 37.90
CA GLY A 861 17.66 -14.65 38.02
C GLY A 861 18.07 -14.96 39.46
N GLU A 862 18.32 -16.24 39.75
CA GLU A 862 18.91 -16.67 41.02
C GLU A 862 20.44 -16.68 40.91
N GLY A 863 21.13 -15.80 41.64
CA GLY A 863 22.59 -15.66 41.51
C GLY A 863 22.99 -15.23 40.10
N ASP A 864 23.88 -16.01 39.47
CA ASP A 864 24.36 -15.78 38.09
C ASP A 864 23.47 -16.43 37.01
N THR A 865 22.34 -17.05 37.39
CA THR A 865 21.44 -17.67 36.42
C THR A 865 20.64 -16.62 35.62
N PRO A 866 20.29 -16.90 34.34
CA PRO A 866 19.42 -16.03 33.58
C PRO A 866 18.04 -15.85 34.25
N PRO A 867 17.31 -14.76 33.96
CA PRO A 867 15.91 -14.62 34.35
C PRO A 867 15.07 -15.80 33.84
N PRO A 868 13.97 -16.14 34.53
CA PRO A 868 13.12 -17.27 34.14
C PRO A 868 12.57 -17.10 32.73
N ASP A 869 12.69 -18.15 31.93
CA ASP A 869 12.30 -18.25 30.51
C ASP A 869 10.89 -18.84 30.31
N CYS A 870 10.25 -19.28 31.40
CA CYS A 870 8.87 -19.78 31.43
C CYS A 870 7.84 -18.71 31.83
N ILE A 871 8.30 -17.51 32.18
CA ILE A 871 7.44 -16.37 32.55
C ILE A 871 7.40 -15.37 31.41
N THR A 872 6.21 -14.92 31.07
CA THR A 872 6.02 -13.73 30.25
C THR A 872 5.31 -12.63 31.04
N TYR A 873 5.67 -11.37 30.77
CA TYR A 873 5.05 -10.24 31.44
C TYR A 873 4.97 -9.01 30.55
N ALA A 874 4.03 -8.12 30.87
CA ALA A 874 3.89 -6.83 30.22
C ALA A 874 3.55 -5.74 31.25
N VAL A 875 4.10 -4.56 31.02
CA VAL A 875 3.84 -3.36 31.82
C VAL A 875 2.98 -2.42 30.99
N TYR A 876 1.84 -2.03 31.54
CA TYR A 876 0.95 -1.01 30.98
C TYR A 876 1.00 0.24 31.87
N GLN A 877 0.17 1.22 31.55
CA GLN A 877 0.14 2.52 32.23
C GLN A 877 -0.04 2.40 33.75
N ASN A 878 -0.99 1.59 34.19
CA ASN A 878 -1.44 1.39 35.57
C ASN A 878 -1.34 -0.07 36.04
N LYS A 879 -1.29 -1.04 35.12
CA LYS A 879 -1.27 -2.48 35.46
C LYS A 879 -0.04 -3.19 34.92
N MET A 880 0.34 -4.25 35.60
CA MET A 880 1.34 -5.23 35.19
C MET A 880 0.69 -6.60 35.14
N TYR A 881 1.07 -7.39 34.14
CA TYR A 881 0.54 -8.74 33.95
C TYR A 881 1.71 -9.72 33.95
N PHE A 882 1.63 -10.76 34.77
CA PHE A 882 2.60 -11.86 34.83
C PHE A 882 1.89 -13.17 34.52
N LEU A 883 2.40 -13.93 33.56
CA LEU A 883 1.85 -15.20 33.12
C LEU A 883 2.92 -16.30 33.26
N ASN A 884 2.56 -17.35 33.99
CA ASN A 884 3.26 -18.63 33.95
C ASN A 884 2.75 -19.45 32.77
N MET A 885 3.62 -19.66 31.79
CA MET A 885 3.28 -20.44 30.61
C MET A 885 3.47 -21.95 30.79
N ASP A 886 4.12 -22.37 31.89
CA ASP A 886 4.26 -23.78 32.21
C ASP A 886 2.87 -24.35 32.54
N THR A 887 2.48 -25.37 31.78
CA THR A 887 1.17 -26.01 31.93
C THR A 887 1.12 -27.01 33.08
N ARG A 888 2.26 -27.37 33.68
CA ARG A 888 2.37 -28.45 34.68
C ARG A 888 2.94 -28.01 36.00
N ARG A 889 3.84 -27.01 36.02
CA ARG A 889 4.59 -26.65 37.22
C ARG A 889 4.23 -25.27 37.72
N GLU A 890 4.13 -25.18 39.04
CA GLU A 890 4.18 -23.92 39.74
C GLU A 890 5.55 -23.28 39.52
N ARG A 891 5.58 -21.97 39.29
CA ARG A 891 6.81 -21.20 39.10
C ARG A 891 6.92 -20.14 40.18
N LYS A 892 8.00 -20.21 40.96
CA LYS A 892 8.42 -19.15 41.89
C LYS A 892 9.52 -18.33 41.22
N PHE A 893 9.41 -17.02 41.28
CA PHE A 893 10.40 -16.11 40.73
C PHE A 893 10.44 -14.78 41.49
N ALA A 894 11.52 -14.03 41.32
CA ALA A 894 11.65 -12.69 41.84
C ALA A 894 11.61 -11.66 40.70
N TYR A 895 11.09 -10.48 41.00
CA TYR A 895 11.09 -9.35 40.09
C TYR A 895 11.43 -8.06 40.84
N GLU A 896 11.92 -7.08 40.10
CA GLU A 896 12.23 -5.75 40.60
C GLU A 896 11.34 -4.72 39.92
N ILE A 897 10.81 -3.77 40.69
CA ILE A 897 10.17 -2.55 40.20
C ILE A 897 10.71 -1.37 41.00
N ASP A 898 11.17 -0.33 40.31
CA ASP A 898 11.76 0.88 40.92
C ASP A 898 12.82 0.58 42.00
N GLY A 899 13.69 -0.42 41.74
CA GLY A 899 14.77 -0.84 42.64
C GLY A 899 14.32 -1.65 43.87
N LYS A 900 13.04 -1.98 43.99
CA LYS A 900 12.49 -2.82 45.05
C LYS A 900 12.25 -4.23 44.55
N ARG A 901 12.74 -5.22 45.29
CA ARG A 901 12.58 -6.64 45.00
C ARG A 901 11.30 -7.21 45.59
N PHE A 902 10.62 -8.04 44.81
CA PHE A 902 9.42 -8.77 45.17
C PHE A 902 9.56 -10.24 44.77
N GLU A 903 8.81 -11.12 45.45
CA GLU A 903 8.68 -12.54 45.08
C GLU A 903 7.25 -12.82 44.62
N MET A 904 7.11 -13.69 43.63
CA MET A 904 5.82 -14.16 43.13
C MET A 904 5.86 -15.67 42.92
N THR A 905 4.75 -16.31 43.24
CA THR A 905 4.49 -17.72 42.91
C THR A 905 3.24 -17.77 42.03
N LEU A 906 3.33 -18.41 40.87
CA LEU A 906 2.23 -18.61 39.95
C LEU A 906 1.99 -20.10 39.75
N ALA A 907 0.74 -20.53 39.94
CA ALA A 907 0.28 -21.86 39.58
C ALA A 907 0.51 -22.15 38.07
N PRO A 908 0.48 -23.43 37.65
CA PRO A 908 0.50 -23.77 36.23
C PRO A 908 -0.61 -23.03 35.46
N CYS A 909 -0.30 -22.54 34.25
CA CYS A 909 -1.19 -21.68 33.44
C CYS A 909 -1.67 -20.40 34.15
N GLY A 910 -1.04 -20.01 35.27
CA GLY A 910 -1.51 -18.93 36.13
C GLY A 910 -1.14 -17.56 35.59
N ILE A 911 -2.11 -16.64 35.57
CA ILE A 911 -1.90 -15.22 35.29
C ILE A 911 -2.25 -14.37 36.50
N LYS A 912 -1.43 -13.34 36.77
CA LYS A 912 -1.65 -12.36 37.84
C LYS A 912 -1.62 -10.95 37.29
N VAL A 913 -2.64 -10.18 37.68
CA VAL A 913 -2.69 -8.73 37.49
C VAL A 913 -2.17 -8.07 38.77
N VAL A 914 -1.27 -7.12 38.62
CA VAL A 914 -0.68 -6.33 39.71
C VAL A 914 -0.81 -4.86 39.36
N ASP A 915 -1.26 -4.05 40.30
CA ASP A 915 -1.27 -2.59 40.12
C ASP A 915 0.16 -2.06 40.16
N ARG A 916 0.47 -1.09 39.29
CA ARG A 916 1.80 -0.49 39.19
C ARG A 916 2.15 0.41 40.38
N LYS A 917 1.15 0.90 41.11
CA LYS A 917 1.30 1.88 42.20
C LYS A 917 1.53 1.24 43.55
#